data_AF-A0A2S6APS3-F1
#
_entry.id   AF-A0A2S6APS3-F1
#
_cell.length_a   1.000
_cell.length_b   1.000
_cell.length_c   1.000
_cell.angle_alpha   90.00
_cell.angle_beta   90.00
_cell.angle_gamma   90.00
#
_symmetry.space_group_name_H-M   'P 1'
#
loop_
_entity.id
_entity.type
_entity.pdbx_description
1 polymer ?
#
loop_
_entity_poly.entity_id
_entity_poly.type
_entity_poly.pdbx_seq_one_letter_code
_entity_poly.pdbx_strand_id
1 'polypeptide(L)'
;MISVARGRHKKAKYSRDLRETETAIAQVQADLAAEEHLLQDALSTRAEVDALKAKLRQACDDRDRACQPEADRLINEIAALQPWRSKVQEQMRLIQVRWGKASEYIDELGDTFSEGTENLLAIVSGVDQALLDIGTTPVAQLTSEAAVRIQRARGERSRDPIHHHSDKQKKLFKDLLISRIPADEVSTDHLASATDTEPATLVRRAGTVLDASVRAVSAWHPMPWIVEPSGESISPDLGLGLAFTSIRTDFVGLPEVPDQPAATMSAASRNALAARPPRQVFDAWHRTFAAETEHCIRSRIPTPVDATPRHPVPADAATLRHWYAAAAWGRAFRSPADCGTSTAHSRIAVATQAAVPFWLPPGHTVTYVDSEPLSSDDLGDLRLPYPQVFLAFADPLQLAPILELDIPGFDEAYAWLAHIVADIAAKERSRRQTITEVLSAGTRGFTGERLSMLDYTAHLGARVEGIVFLADALGRLDDEFAWCLTIPAKSGGVLGRWTLPASLERTAFRDQVINLAAVTAWGDWHRPEDDSAGGDLHATIQLDADRRRLTNAAATVRVLNVKTTARSDSGDGAYSGAQVAPHIRRGHWRRQRYGPSRSLVRRVRIAPVLVNASRGDIGHRVYRLPPVADGHARRADNRKSTTIPACD
;
A
#
# COMPACT_ATOMS: atom_id res chain seq x y z
N MET A 1 50.31 48.80 -123.04
CA MET A 1 48.99 48.79 -122.36
C MET A 1 48.78 47.64 -121.34
N ILE A 2 49.82 46.89 -120.92
CA ILE A 2 49.65 45.73 -120.00
C ILE A 2 49.97 46.08 -118.52
N SER A 3 50.66 47.19 -118.21
CA SER A 3 51.07 47.52 -116.83
C SER A 3 50.01 48.27 -116.00
N VAL A 4 49.05 48.96 -116.62
CA VAL A 4 48.01 49.74 -115.91
C VAL A 4 46.90 48.84 -115.34
N ALA A 5 46.62 47.70 -115.97
CA ALA A 5 45.61 46.73 -115.50
C ALA A 5 46.05 45.97 -114.23
N ARG A 6 47.36 45.71 -114.05
CA ARG A 6 47.91 45.02 -112.84
C ARG A 6 47.79 45.86 -111.56
N GLY A 7 47.87 47.19 -111.65
CA GLY A 7 47.79 48.09 -110.49
C GLY A 7 46.38 48.21 -109.90
N ARG A 8 45.35 48.21 -110.75
CA ARG A 8 43.93 48.23 -110.30
C ARG A 8 43.53 46.91 -109.64
N HIS A 9 44.01 45.77 -110.15
CA HIS A 9 43.78 44.47 -109.54
C HIS A 9 44.43 44.32 -108.15
N LYS A 10 45.66 44.84 -107.96
CA LYS A 10 46.32 44.87 -106.64
C LYS A 10 45.56 45.73 -105.62
N LYS A 11 45.09 46.91 -106.01
CA LYS A 11 44.28 47.78 -105.13
C LYS A 11 42.94 47.13 -104.79
N ALA A 12 42.24 46.54 -105.76
CA ALA A 12 40.97 45.86 -105.51
C ALA A 12 41.11 44.62 -104.60
N LYS A 13 42.18 43.83 -104.78
CA LYS A 13 42.49 42.71 -103.88
C LYS A 13 42.81 43.19 -102.46
N TYR A 14 43.68 44.20 -102.33
CA TYR A 14 44.01 44.78 -101.02
C TYR A 14 42.78 45.34 -100.29
N SER A 15 41.88 46.05 -100.99
CA SER A 15 40.63 46.55 -100.42
C SER A 15 39.65 45.43 -100.03
N ARG A 16 39.68 44.29 -100.74
CA ARG A 16 38.90 43.10 -100.39
C ARG A 16 39.47 42.42 -99.15
N ASP A 17 40.78 42.16 -99.15
CA ASP A 17 41.49 41.56 -98.02
C ASP A 17 41.32 42.43 -96.76
N LEU A 18 41.39 43.77 -96.89
CA LEU A 18 41.15 44.70 -95.79
C LEU A 18 39.72 44.61 -95.24
N ARG A 19 38.70 44.56 -96.11
CA ARG A 19 37.30 44.38 -95.68
C ARG A 19 37.07 43.02 -95.05
N GLU A 20 37.70 41.96 -95.58
CA GLU A 20 37.64 40.62 -95.01
C GLU A 20 38.27 40.61 -93.61
N THR A 21 39.40 41.29 -93.40
CA THR A 21 40.00 41.45 -92.08
C THR A 21 39.17 42.33 -91.14
N GLU A 22 38.59 43.43 -91.61
CA GLU A 22 37.70 44.28 -90.82
C GLU A 22 36.46 43.51 -90.37
N THR A 23 35.89 42.69 -91.27
CA THR A 23 34.75 41.82 -90.96
C THR A 23 35.14 40.73 -89.96
N ALA A 24 36.32 40.11 -90.11
CA ALA A 24 36.82 39.10 -89.18
C ALA A 24 37.10 39.70 -87.79
N ILE A 25 37.68 40.91 -87.72
CA ILE A 25 37.89 41.63 -86.45
C ILE A 25 36.55 41.95 -85.80
N ALA A 26 35.58 42.45 -86.57
CA ALA A 26 34.23 42.74 -86.06
C ALA A 26 33.54 41.47 -85.52
N GLN A 27 33.70 40.33 -86.20
CA GLN A 27 33.17 39.05 -85.72
C GLN A 27 33.83 38.60 -84.42
N VAL A 28 35.17 38.64 -84.34
CA VAL A 28 35.90 38.28 -83.11
C VAL A 28 35.54 39.20 -81.95
N GLN A 29 35.32 40.48 -82.21
CA GLN A 29 34.85 41.44 -81.19
C GLN A 29 33.43 41.10 -80.72
N ALA A 30 32.54 40.71 -81.62
CA ALA A 30 31.19 40.27 -81.26
C ALA A 30 31.21 38.96 -80.45
N ASP A 31 32.05 38.00 -80.84
CA ASP A 31 32.20 36.73 -80.13
C ASP A 31 32.83 36.95 -78.74
N LEU A 32 33.83 37.84 -78.62
CA LEU A 32 34.42 38.22 -77.34
C LEU A 32 33.38 38.87 -76.41
N ALA A 33 32.57 39.80 -76.93
CA ALA A 33 31.51 40.43 -76.16
C ALA A 33 30.45 39.42 -75.68
N ALA A 34 30.14 38.41 -76.51
CA ALA A 34 29.23 37.32 -76.13
C ALA A 34 29.83 36.42 -75.03
N GLU A 35 31.10 36.05 -75.13
CA GLU A 35 31.81 35.28 -74.11
C GLU A 35 31.98 36.07 -72.79
N GLU A 36 32.25 37.37 -72.85
CA GLU A 36 32.28 38.25 -71.68
C GLU A 36 30.92 38.29 -70.98
N HIS A 37 29.83 38.36 -71.74
CA HIS A 37 28.46 38.28 -71.20
C HIS A 37 28.20 36.93 -70.53
N LEU A 38 28.56 35.81 -71.18
CA LEU A 38 28.40 34.46 -70.62
C LEU A 38 29.23 34.27 -69.34
N LEU A 39 30.46 34.80 -69.31
CA LEU A 39 31.30 34.77 -68.11
C LEU A 39 30.65 35.57 -66.98
N GLN A 40 30.11 36.75 -67.27
CA GLN A 40 29.43 37.58 -66.27
C GLN A 40 28.17 36.89 -65.73
N ASP A 41 27.39 36.24 -66.60
CA ASP A 41 26.23 35.42 -66.21
C ASP A 41 26.66 34.23 -65.33
N ALA A 42 27.73 33.53 -65.70
CA ALA A 42 28.26 32.41 -64.93
C ALA A 42 28.79 32.86 -63.54
N LEU A 43 29.45 34.02 -63.47
CA LEU A 43 29.90 34.61 -62.21
C LEU A 43 28.71 35.01 -61.32
N SER A 44 27.65 35.60 -61.89
CA SER A 44 26.43 35.93 -61.15
C SER A 44 25.74 34.67 -60.61
N THR A 45 25.61 33.63 -61.44
CA THR A 45 25.04 32.33 -61.05
C THR A 45 25.86 31.68 -59.94
N ARG A 46 27.20 31.74 -60.03
CA ARG A 46 28.07 31.21 -58.97
C ARG A 46 27.89 31.96 -57.66
N ALA A 47 27.77 33.30 -57.71
CA ALA A 47 27.51 34.10 -56.52
C ALA A 47 26.15 33.76 -55.88
N GLU A 48 25.11 33.52 -56.68
CA GLU A 48 23.81 33.05 -56.20
C GLU A 48 23.90 31.67 -55.53
N VAL A 49 24.62 30.72 -56.14
CA VAL A 49 24.85 29.39 -55.57
C VAL A 49 25.59 29.47 -54.24
N ASP A 50 26.63 30.32 -54.15
CA ASP A 50 27.39 30.49 -52.92
C ASP A 50 26.54 31.17 -51.83
N ALA A 51 25.66 32.11 -52.19
CA ALA A 51 24.68 32.69 -51.27
C ALA A 51 23.64 31.66 -50.78
N LEU A 52 23.15 30.78 -51.65
CA LEU A 52 22.25 29.69 -51.27
C LEU A 52 22.93 28.67 -50.35
N LYS A 53 24.19 28.33 -50.61
CA LYS A 53 24.99 27.47 -49.71
C LYS A 53 25.17 28.09 -48.33
N ALA A 54 25.42 29.39 -48.26
CA ALA A 54 25.53 30.11 -46.99
C ALA A 54 24.20 30.07 -46.22
N LYS A 55 23.07 30.33 -46.90
CA LYS A 55 21.73 30.22 -46.30
C LYS A 55 21.42 28.80 -45.82
N LEU A 56 21.79 27.77 -46.57
CA LEU A 56 21.59 26.38 -46.17
C LEU A 56 22.40 26.03 -44.92
N ARG A 57 23.67 26.44 -44.84
CA ARG A 57 24.49 26.25 -43.63
C ARG A 57 23.87 26.92 -42.42
N GLN A 58 23.45 28.19 -42.56
CA GLN A 58 22.79 28.91 -41.49
C GLN A 58 21.50 28.23 -41.03
N ALA A 59 20.67 27.75 -41.96
CA ALA A 59 19.45 27.01 -41.62
C ALA A 59 19.73 25.69 -40.89
N CYS A 60 20.80 24.98 -41.24
CA CYS A 60 21.25 23.79 -40.49
C CYS A 60 21.69 24.16 -39.08
N ASP A 61 22.50 25.21 -38.92
CA ASP A 61 22.97 25.67 -37.61
C ASP A 61 21.80 26.11 -36.71
N ASP A 62 20.81 26.80 -37.28
CA ASP A 62 19.61 27.24 -36.56
C ASP A 62 18.71 26.05 -36.16
N ARG A 63 18.55 25.06 -37.05
CA ARG A 63 17.84 23.81 -36.73
C ARG A 63 18.53 23.07 -35.58
N ASP A 64 19.85 22.91 -35.66
CA ASP A 64 20.61 22.15 -34.66
C ASP A 64 20.55 22.88 -33.31
N ARG A 65 20.67 24.21 -33.30
CA ARG A 65 20.47 25.03 -32.08
C ARG A 65 19.07 24.91 -31.50
N ALA A 66 18.02 24.85 -32.33
CA ALA A 66 16.64 24.71 -31.88
C ALA A 66 16.34 23.31 -31.34
N CYS A 67 16.95 22.27 -31.90
CA CYS A 67 16.77 20.88 -31.48
C CYS A 67 17.65 20.48 -30.29
N GLN A 68 18.75 21.20 -30.03
CA GLN A 68 19.72 20.86 -28.97
C GLN A 68 19.08 20.67 -27.58
N PRO A 69 18.16 21.54 -27.10
CA PRO A 69 17.56 21.37 -25.77
C PRO A 69 16.75 20.07 -25.63
N GLU A 70 16.04 19.67 -26.69
CA GLU A 70 15.25 18.44 -26.70
C GLU A 70 16.14 17.21 -26.82
N ALA A 71 17.21 17.29 -27.63
CA ALA A 71 18.22 16.25 -27.68
C ALA A 71 18.90 16.03 -26.31
N ASP A 72 19.26 17.12 -25.63
CA ASP A 72 19.85 17.07 -24.28
C ASP A 72 18.84 16.50 -23.26
N ARG A 73 17.56 16.89 -23.34
CA ARG A 73 16.48 16.30 -22.51
C ARG A 73 16.40 14.79 -22.70
N LEU A 74 16.33 14.31 -23.93
CA LEU A 74 16.25 12.88 -24.25
C LEU A 74 17.50 12.12 -23.80
N ILE A 75 18.69 12.68 -23.97
CA ILE A 75 19.95 12.09 -23.47
C ILE A 75 19.90 11.95 -21.95
N ASN A 76 19.44 12.99 -21.24
CA ASN A 76 19.29 12.95 -19.78
C ASN A 76 18.25 11.94 -19.31
N GLU A 77 17.11 11.83 -20.01
CA GLU A 77 16.09 10.81 -19.73
C GLU A 77 16.63 9.39 -19.95
N ILE A 78 17.35 9.16 -21.06
CA ILE A 78 18.03 7.87 -21.33
C ILE A 78 19.03 7.55 -20.21
N ALA A 79 19.83 8.52 -19.78
CA ALA A 79 20.79 8.36 -18.69
C ALA A 79 20.08 8.05 -17.35
N ALA A 80 18.95 8.69 -17.06
CA ALA A 80 18.14 8.43 -15.86
C ALA A 80 17.48 7.04 -15.87
N LEU A 81 17.14 6.51 -17.05
CA LEU A 81 16.55 5.18 -17.22
C LEU A 81 17.56 4.04 -17.19
N GLN A 82 18.85 4.29 -17.48
CA GLN A 82 19.88 3.25 -17.47
C GLN A 82 20.00 2.50 -16.12
N PRO A 83 20.08 3.17 -14.96
CA PRO A 83 20.12 2.50 -13.66
C PRO A 83 18.92 1.57 -13.42
N TRP A 84 17.73 1.99 -13.86
CA TRP A 84 16.51 1.17 -13.77
C TRP A 84 16.60 -0.06 -14.66
N ARG A 85 17.04 0.09 -15.91
CA ARG A 85 17.26 -1.03 -16.83
C ARG A 85 18.26 -2.04 -16.25
N SER A 86 19.40 -1.57 -15.73
CA SER A 86 20.40 -2.43 -15.10
C SER A 86 19.84 -3.15 -13.87
N LYS A 87 19.05 -2.47 -13.04
CA LYS A 87 18.40 -3.08 -11.88
C LYS A 87 17.38 -4.14 -12.27
N VAL A 88 16.57 -3.89 -13.31
CA VAL A 88 15.61 -4.87 -13.85
C VAL A 88 16.35 -6.07 -14.44
N GLN A 89 17.41 -5.85 -15.22
CA GLN A 89 18.23 -6.94 -15.76
C GLN A 89 18.87 -7.79 -14.66
N GLU A 90 19.39 -7.17 -13.61
CA GLU A 90 19.95 -7.90 -12.46
C GLU A 90 18.86 -8.68 -11.72
N GLN A 91 17.67 -8.11 -11.53
CA GLN A 91 16.54 -8.84 -10.94
C GLN A 91 16.10 -10.01 -11.84
N MET A 92 16.00 -9.81 -13.15
CA MET A 92 15.68 -10.88 -14.11
C MET A 92 16.73 -11.98 -14.09
N ARG A 93 18.02 -11.63 -14.01
CA ARG A 93 19.12 -12.60 -13.87
C ARG A 93 19.01 -13.38 -12.57
N LEU A 94 18.74 -12.71 -11.44
CA LEU A 94 18.53 -13.38 -10.16
C LEU A 94 17.30 -14.30 -10.19
N ILE A 95 16.21 -13.87 -10.84
CA ILE A 95 15.01 -14.69 -11.05
C ILE A 95 15.36 -15.90 -11.91
N GLN A 96 16.07 -15.73 -13.02
CA GLN A 96 16.48 -16.83 -13.91
C GLN A 96 17.41 -17.81 -13.20
N VAL A 97 18.38 -17.35 -12.40
CA VAL A 97 19.26 -18.23 -11.62
C VAL A 97 18.47 -19.00 -10.57
N ARG A 98 17.54 -18.34 -9.87
CA ARG A 98 16.69 -18.98 -8.86
C ARG A 98 15.70 -19.94 -9.50
N TRP A 99 15.15 -19.59 -10.65
CA TRP A 99 14.26 -20.43 -11.44
C TRP A 99 14.99 -21.64 -12.00
N GLY A 100 16.22 -21.48 -12.50
CA GLY A 100 17.08 -22.58 -12.93
C GLY A 100 17.31 -23.58 -11.81
N LYS A 101 17.71 -23.10 -10.62
CA LYS A 101 17.83 -23.95 -9.42
C LYS A 101 16.51 -24.61 -9.03
N ALA A 102 15.40 -23.87 -9.06
CA ALA A 102 14.07 -24.42 -8.79
C ALA A 102 13.67 -25.48 -9.82
N SER A 103 14.04 -25.29 -11.09
CA SER A 103 13.78 -26.22 -12.20
C SER A 103 14.60 -27.50 -12.05
N GLU A 104 15.87 -27.41 -11.65
CA GLU A 104 16.70 -28.57 -11.31
C GLU A 104 16.03 -29.39 -10.19
N TYR A 105 15.46 -28.71 -9.18
CA TYR A 105 14.69 -29.39 -8.14
C TYR A 105 13.38 -29.98 -8.64
N ILE A 106 12.67 -29.32 -9.56
CA ILE A 106 11.47 -29.86 -10.21
C ILE A 106 11.83 -31.15 -10.96
N ASP A 107 12.90 -31.14 -11.75
CA ASP A 107 13.35 -32.32 -12.50
C ASP A 107 13.81 -33.46 -11.58
N GLU A 108 14.39 -33.16 -10.42
CA GLU A 108 14.74 -34.19 -9.41
C GLU A 108 13.53 -34.77 -8.66
N LEU A 109 12.41 -34.05 -8.66
CA LEU A 109 11.21 -34.37 -7.88
C LEU A 109 10.19 -35.21 -8.66
N GLY A 110 10.27 -35.33 -9.98
CA GLY A 110 9.34 -36.14 -10.77
C GLY A 110 9.94 -36.58 -12.10
N ASP A 111 9.36 -37.61 -12.73
CA ASP A 111 9.83 -38.10 -14.03
C ASP A 111 9.39 -37.15 -15.17
N THR A 112 8.42 -36.26 -14.90
CA THR A 112 7.96 -35.21 -15.80
C THR A 112 7.96 -33.84 -15.10
N PHE A 113 8.04 -32.75 -15.86
CA PHE A 113 8.00 -31.38 -15.32
C PHE A 113 6.73 -31.11 -14.50
N SER A 114 5.58 -31.63 -14.94
CA SER A 114 4.30 -31.52 -14.21
C SER A 114 4.35 -32.29 -12.88
N GLU A 115 4.87 -33.51 -12.88
CA GLU A 115 5.03 -34.31 -11.65
C GLU A 115 6.03 -33.66 -10.68
N GLY A 116 7.13 -33.14 -11.20
CA GLY A 116 8.14 -32.40 -10.43
C GLY A 116 7.59 -31.12 -9.80
N THR A 117 6.77 -30.38 -10.55
CA THR A 117 6.13 -29.13 -10.08
C THR A 117 5.06 -29.43 -9.04
N GLU A 118 4.25 -30.47 -9.24
CA GLU A 118 3.29 -30.96 -8.26
C GLU A 118 3.98 -31.42 -6.98
N ASN A 119 5.07 -32.17 -7.08
CA ASN A 119 5.83 -32.62 -5.92
C ASN A 119 6.53 -31.46 -5.21
N LEU A 120 7.03 -30.46 -5.94
CA LEU A 120 7.57 -29.24 -5.36
C LEU A 120 6.48 -28.46 -4.62
N LEU A 121 5.31 -28.31 -5.22
CA LEU A 121 4.18 -27.64 -4.59
C LEU A 121 3.63 -28.45 -3.42
N ALA A 122 3.58 -29.77 -3.48
CA ALA A 122 3.20 -30.62 -2.35
C ALA A 122 4.20 -30.49 -1.20
N ILE A 123 5.49 -30.34 -1.50
CA ILE A 123 6.56 -30.09 -0.52
C ILE A 123 6.44 -28.68 0.09
N VAL A 124 6.21 -27.66 -0.73
CA VAL A 124 6.11 -26.26 -0.28
C VAL A 124 4.78 -25.99 0.42
N SER A 125 3.69 -26.60 -0.04
CA SER A 125 2.33 -26.38 0.44
C SER A 125 1.89 -27.37 1.52
N GLY A 126 2.53 -28.54 1.62
CA GLY A 126 2.07 -29.66 2.42
C GLY A 126 0.77 -30.30 1.91
N VAL A 127 0.39 -30.06 0.65
CA VAL A 127 -0.85 -30.56 0.03
C VAL A 127 -0.55 -31.36 -1.24
N ASP A 128 -1.02 -32.60 -1.28
CA ASP A 128 -1.05 -33.41 -2.50
C ASP A 128 -2.17 -32.91 -3.43
N GLN A 129 -1.89 -31.90 -4.25
CA GLN A 129 -2.77 -31.49 -5.34
C GLN A 129 -2.16 -31.82 -6.69
N ALA A 130 -2.94 -32.51 -7.52
CA ALA A 130 -2.63 -32.67 -8.93
C ALA A 130 -2.94 -31.36 -9.67
N LEU A 131 -1.94 -30.77 -10.34
CA LEU A 131 -2.06 -29.59 -11.17
C LEU A 131 -2.46 -30.01 -12.58
N LEU A 132 -3.74 -29.83 -12.91
CA LEU A 132 -4.21 -30.04 -14.26
C LEU A 132 -4.21 -28.73 -15.03
N ASP A 133 -3.29 -28.62 -15.98
CA ASP A 133 -3.32 -27.54 -16.97
C ASP A 133 -4.46 -27.81 -17.95
N ILE A 134 -5.64 -27.28 -17.62
CA ILE A 134 -6.79 -27.25 -18.51
C ILE A 134 -6.96 -25.78 -18.87
N GLY A 135 -6.58 -25.43 -20.10
CA GLY A 135 -6.80 -24.10 -20.65
C GLY A 135 -8.19 -23.56 -20.24
N THR A 136 -8.18 -22.39 -19.60
CA THR A 136 -9.33 -21.53 -19.25
C THR A 136 -10.52 -22.16 -18.48
N THR A 137 -10.48 -23.44 -18.10
CA THR A 137 -11.62 -24.07 -17.43
C THR A 137 -11.38 -24.12 -15.92
N PRO A 138 -12.32 -23.68 -15.07
CA PRO A 138 -12.11 -23.68 -13.62
C PRO A 138 -11.87 -25.10 -13.09
N VAL A 139 -10.69 -25.34 -12.52
CA VAL A 139 -10.25 -26.62 -11.89
C VAL A 139 -11.19 -27.06 -10.74
N ALA A 140 -12.05 -26.17 -10.24
CA ALA A 140 -12.91 -26.37 -9.09
C ALA A 140 -13.95 -27.50 -9.19
N GLN A 141 -14.19 -28.08 -10.38
CA GLN A 141 -15.13 -29.19 -10.55
C GLN A 141 -14.47 -30.59 -10.55
N LEU A 142 -13.15 -30.67 -10.52
CA LEU A 142 -12.44 -31.95 -10.57
C LEU A 142 -11.86 -32.30 -9.20
N THR A 143 -12.23 -33.47 -8.69
CA THR A 143 -11.58 -34.05 -7.52
C THR A 143 -10.11 -34.34 -7.83
N SER A 144 -9.22 -34.32 -6.82
CA SER A 144 -7.79 -34.66 -7.00
C SER A 144 -7.63 -36.03 -7.70
N GLU A 145 -8.50 -36.98 -7.38
CA GLU A 145 -8.56 -38.29 -8.04
C GLU A 145 -8.97 -38.20 -9.53
N ALA A 146 -9.96 -37.38 -9.87
CA ALA A 146 -10.33 -37.13 -11.27
C ALA A 146 -9.21 -36.44 -12.04
N ALA A 147 -8.50 -35.51 -11.39
CA ALA A 147 -7.35 -34.83 -11.98
C ALA A 147 -6.19 -35.82 -12.27
N VAL A 148 -5.84 -36.66 -11.30
CA VAL A 148 -4.85 -37.74 -11.47
C VAL A 148 -5.24 -38.67 -12.63
N ARG A 149 -6.51 -39.06 -12.72
CA ARG A 149 -7.01 -39.94 -13.79
C ARG A 149 -6.91 -39.29 -15.17
N ILE A 150 -7.21 -37.99 -15.29
CA ILE A 150 -7.11 -37.25 -16.56
C ILE A 150 -5.64 -37.10 -16.99
N GLN A 151 -4.73 -36.76 -16.08
CA GLN A 151 -3.29 -36.66 -16.39
C GLN A 151 -2.69 -38.00 -16.83
N ARG A 152 -3.09 -39.10 -16.17
CA ARG A 152 -2.73 -40.47 -16.59
C ARG A 152 -3.24 -40.79 -17.98
N ALA A 153 -4.50 -40.45 -18.26
CA ALA A 153 -5.09 -40.64 -19.57
C ALA A 153 -4.36 -39.83 -20.66
N ARG A 154 -3.75 -38.69 -20.31
CA ARG A 154 -2.91 -37.88 -21.19
C ARG A 154 -1.44 -38.34 -21.29
N GLY A 155 -1.04 -39.34 -20.51
CA GLY A 155 0.35 -39.79 -20.42
C GLY A 155 1.28 -38.80 -19.69
N GLU A 156 0.73 -37.76 -19.06
CA GLU A 156 1.47 -36.73 -18.32
C GLU A 156 1.97 -37.23 -16.95
N ARG A 157 1.44 -38.39 -16.50
CA ARG A 157 1.72 -38.97 -15.18
C ARG A 157 1.90 -40.48 -15.25
N SER A 158 3.00 -40.99 -14.71
CA SER A 158 3.35 -42.42 -14.69
C SER A 158 3.09 -43.12 -13.34
N ARG A 159 2.99 -42.37 -12.22
CA ARG A 159 2.90 -42.91 -10.85
C ARG A 159 1.71 -42.35 -10.05
N ASP A 160 1.39 -42.95 -8.90
CA ASP A 160 0.40 -42.42 -7.94
C ASP A 160 1.01 -41.25 -7.15
N PRO A 161 0.19 -40.29 -6.66
CA PRO A 161 0.66 -39.23 -5.77
C PRO A 161 1.37 -39.81 -4.54
N ILE A 162 2.56 -39.29 -4.22
CA ILE A 162 3.34 -39.78 -3.09
C ILE A 162 2.81 -39.14 -1.80
N HIS A 163 1.99 -39.86 -1.05
CA HIS A 163 1.36 -39.36 0.20
C HIS A 163 2.30 -39.17 1.40
N HIS A 164 3.58 -39.52 1.27
CA HIS A 164 4.57 -39.40 2.33
C HIS A 164 5.86 -38.79 1.80
N HIS A 165 6.26 -37.64 2.36
CA HIS A 165 7.54 -37.03 2.02
C HIS A 165 8.68 -37.98 2.35
N SER A 166 9.38 -38.49 1.33
CA SER A 166 10.62 -39.23 1.50
C SER A 166 11.67 -38.37 2.22
N ASP A 167 12.63 -38.99 2.90
CA ASP A 167 13.69 -38.22 3.57
C ASP A 167 14.51 -37.38 2.58
N LYS A 168 14.55 -37.77 1.30
CA LYS A 168 15.09 -36.97 0.19
C LYS A 168 14.27 -35.69 -0.04
N GLN A 169 12.94 -35.77 -0.05
CA GLN A 169 12.05 -34.60 -0.20
C GLN A 169 12.07 -33.68 1.03
N LYS A 170 12.18 -34.23 2.25
CA LYS A 170 12.37 -33.44 3.49
C LYS A 170 13.70 -32.70 3.48
N LYS A 171 14.78 -33.34 3.00
CA LYS A 171 16.09 -32.72 2.82
C LYS A 171 16.04 -31.62 1.75
N LEU A 172 15.35 -31.85 0.64
CA LEU A 172 15.18 -30.85 -0.42
C LEU A 172 14.40 -29.61 0.05
N PHE A 173 13.33 -29.82 0.84
CA PHE A 173 12.59 -28.72 1.48
C PHE A 173 13.49 -27.88 2.40
N LYS A 174 14.35 -28.56 3.16
CA LYS A 174 15.33 -27.92 4.03
C LYS A 174 16.32 -27.09 3.21
N ASP A 175 16.82 -27.61 2.09
CA ASP A 175 17.76 -26.92 1.21
C ASP A 175 17.10 -25.75 0.45
N LEU A 176 15.81 -25.87 0.08
CA LEU A 176 14.99 -24.79 -0.50
C LEU A 176 14.66 -23.67 0.50
N LEU A 177 14.39 -24.01 1.77
CA LEU A 177 14.22 -23.04 2.85
C LEU A 177 15.53 -22.30 3.13
N ILE A 178 16.65 -23.02 3.21
CA ILE A 178 17.98 -22.45 3.46
C ILE A 178 18.42 -21.54 2.30
N SER A 179 18.16 -21.93 1.04
CA SER A 179 18.52 -21.12 -0.13
C SER A 179 17.68 -19.85 -0.33
N ARG A 180 16.55 -19.72 0.39
CA ARG A 180 15.72 -18.49 0.42
C ARG A 180 16.15 -17.49 1.49
N ILE A 181 16.94 -17.92 2.48
CA ILE A 181 17.56 -17.03 3.47
C ILE A 181 18.78 -16.37 2.79
N PRO A 182 18.90 -15.03 2.79
CA PRO A 182 20.12 -14.36 2.33
C PRO A 182 21.35 -14.97 3.02
N ALA A 183 22.43 -15.21 2.28
CA ALA A 183 23.65 -15.85 2.81
C ALA A 183 24.26 -15.10 4.01
N ASP A 184 23.90 -13.83 4.12
CA ASP A 184 24.26 -12.81 5.09
C ASP A 184 23.41 -12.85 6.38
N GLU A 185 22.29 -13.59 6.42
CA GLU A 185 21.35 -13.68 7.56
C GLU A 185 21.39 -15.04 8.29
N VAL A 186 22.21 -15.99 7.84
CA VAL A 186 22.28 -17.33 8.42
C VAL A 186 23.23 -17.35 9.63
N SER A 187 22.71 -17.05 10.82
CA SER A 187 23.39 -17.44 12.06
C SER A 187 23.46 -18.97 12.16
N THR A 188 24.67 -19.50 12.35
CA THR A 188 24.94 -20.95 12.48
C THR A 188 24.14 -21.62 13.61
N ASP A 189 23.69 -20.86 14.61
CA ASP A 189 22.89 -21.38 15.73
C ASP A 189 21.45 -21.74 15.34
N HIS A 190 20.89 -21.13 14.29
CA HIS A 190 19.54 -21.47 13.81
C HIS A 190 19.51 -22.78 13.00
N LEU A 191 20.64 -23.13 12.36
CA LEU A 191 20.79 -24.35 11.56
C LEU A 191 20.87 -25.63 12.41
N ALA A 192 21.48 -25.56 13.60
CA ALA A 192 21.70 -26.71 14.47
C ALA A 192 20.43 -27.15 15.25
N SER A 193 19.47 -26.24 15.51
CA SER A 193 18.21 -26.60 16.20
C SER A 193 17.13 -27.20 15.28
N ALA A 194 17.34 -27.19 13.97
CA ALA A 194 16.36 -27.63 12.97
C ALA A 194 16.46 -29.14 12.62
N THR A 195 17.45 -29.85 13.17
CA THR A 195 17.75 -31.25 12.83
C THR A 195 16.84 -32.28 13.49
N ASP A 196 16.08 -31.92 14.54
CA ASP A 196 15.21 -32.85 15.30
C ASP A 196 13.73 -32.44 15.37
N THR A 197 13.32 -31.43 14.60
CA THR A 197 11.98 -30.87 14.72
C THR A 197 10.93 -31.60 13.87
N GLU A 198 9.82 -32.02 14.50
CA GLU A 198 8.63 -32.58 13.84
C GLU A 198 8.21 -31.74 12.61
N PRO A 199 7.64 -32.36 11.55
CA PRO A 199 7.15 -31.67 10.35
C PRO A 199 6.19 -30.49 10.66
N ALA A 200 5.40 -30.61 11.72
CA ALA A 200 4.52 -29.54 12.21
C ALA A 200 5.28 -28.28 12.65
N THR A 201 6.49 -28.44 13.17
CA THR A 201 7.36 -27.36 13.64
C THR A 201 8.11 -26.71 12.48
N LEU A 202 8.49 -27.47 11.45
CA LEU A 202 9.10 -26.94 10.23
C LEU A 202 8.10 -26.12 9.39
N VAL A 203 6.85 -26.56 9.26
CA VAL A 203 5.79 -25.79 8.60
C VAL A 203 5.41 -24.56 9.42
N ARG A 204 5.39 -24.66 10.77
CA ARG A 204 5.22 -23.49 11.65
C ARG A 204 6.35 -22.48 11.48
N ARG A 205 7.60 -22.95 11.35
CA ARG A 205 8.77 -22.11 11.06
C ARG A 205 8.67 -21.47 9.67
N ALA A 206 8.21 -22.22 8.66
CA ALA A 206 7.99 -21.70 7.31
C ALA A 206 6.92 -20.60 7.28
N GLY A 207 5.80 -20.77 8.00
CA GLY A 207 4.79 -19.71 8.18
C GLY A 207 5.37 -18.45 8.83
N THR A 208 6.12 -18.59 9.93
CA THR A 208 6.78 -17.43 10.57
C THR A 208 7.84 -16.78 9.69
N VAL A 209 8.55 -17.54 8.84
CA VAL A 209 9.56 -16.98 7.90
C VAL A 209 8.88 -16.30 6.70
N LEU A 210 7.75 -16.84 6.24
CA LEU A 210 6.92 -16.29 5.16
C LEU A 210 6.06 -15.10 5.59
N ASP A 211 5.96 -14.80 6.89
CA ASP A 211 5.21 -13.66 7.40
C ASP A 211 6.09 -12.60 8.07
N ALA A 212 7.31 -12.95 8.52
CA ALA A 212 8.18 -11.99 9.20
C ALA A 212 9.22 -11.31 8.30
N SER A 213 9.65 -11.89 7.17
CA SER A 213 10.69 -11.26 6.37
C SER A 213 10.21 -9.99 5.63
N VAL A 214 11.10 -9.04 5.36
CA VAL A 214 10.76 -7.82 4.59
C VAL A 214 10.12 -8.18 3.24
N ARG A 215 10.65 -9.18 2.54
CA ARG A 215 10.12 -9.62 1.24
C ARG A 215 8.70 -10.16 1.39
N ALA A 216 8.47 -10.99 2.40
CA ALA A 216 7.15 -11.50 2.74
C ALA A 216 6.17 -10.37 3.05
N VAL A 217 6.48 -9.51 4.00
CA VAL A 217 5.61 -8.41 4.41
C VAL A 217 5.32 -7.48 3.23
N SER A 218 6.33 -7.17 2.41
CA SER A 218 6.18 -6.36 1.19
C SER A 218 5.38 -7.05 0.08
N ALA A 219 5.30 -8.38 0.07
CA ALA A 219 4.55 -9.13 -0.93
C ALA A 219 3.09 -9.35 -0.49
N TRP A 220 2.84 -9.49 0.81
CA TRP A 220 1.56 -10.01 1.32
C TRP A 220 0.71 -9.00 2.09
N HIS A 221 1.30 -7.89 2.56
CA HIS A 221 0.60 -6.97 3.44
C HIS A 221 0.56 -5.52 2.91
N PRO A 222 -0.62 -4.86 2.90
CA PRO A 222 -1.92 -5.50 2.66
C PRO A 222 -1.87 -6.43 1.44
N MET A 223 -2.93 -7.24 1.29
CA MET A 223 -3.01 -8.24 0.22
C MET A 223 -2.80 -7.63 -1.18
N PRO A 224 -1.89 -8.17 -2.00
CA PRO A 224 -1.34 -7.50 -3.20
C PRO A 224 -2.29 -7.49 -4.40
N TRP A 225 -3.43 -8.18 -4.32
CA TRP A 225 -4.38 -8.35 -5.41
C TRP A 225 -5.40 -7.21 -5.52
N ILE A 226 -5.53 -6.36 -4.49
CA ILE A 226 -6.32 -5.13 -4.55
C ILE A 226 -5.36 -3.96 -4.74
N VAL A 227 -5.61 -3.11 -5.74
CA VAL A 227 -4.77 -1.94 -5.99
C VAL A 227 -4.99 -0.94 -4.86
N GLU A 228 -3.92 -0.58 -4.18
CA GLU A 228 -4.00 0.42 -3.13
C GLU A 228 -4.20 1.82 -3.70
N PRO A 229 -4.85 2.73 -2.95
CA PRO A 229 -5.01 4.09 -3.38
C PRO A 229 -3.64 4.76 -3.59
N SER A 230 -3.52 5.47 -4.71
CA SER A 230 -2.43 6.39 -5.01
C SER A 230 -2.97 7.82 -4.92
N GLY A 231 -2.07 8.81 -4.86
CA GLY A 231 -2.47 10.22 -4.95
C GLY A 231 -3.17 10.59 -6.26
N GLU A 232 -3.07 9.74 -7.28
CA GLU A 232 -3.67 9.89 -8.60
C GLU A 232 -4.98 9.11 -8.75
N SER A 233 -5.35 8.27 -7.77
CA SER A 233 -6.60 7.51 -7.84
C SER A 233 -7.81 8.46 -7.86
N ILE A 234 -8.57 8.43 -8.96
CA ILE A 234 -9.85 9.11 -9.12
C ILE A 234 -10.88 8.34 -8.29
N SER A 235 -10.82 8.48 -6.97
CA SER A 235 -11.67 7.72 -6.08
C SER A 235 -12.93 8.51 -5.69
N PRO A 236 -14.09 7.85 -5.49
CA PRO A 236 -15.24 8.46 -4.84
C PRO A 236 -14.83 9.08 -3.49
N ASP A 237 -15.34 10.28 -3.19
CA ASP A 237 -15.09 10.94 -1.92
C ASP A 237 -15.79 10.17 -0.79
N LEU A 238 -15.07 9.20 -0.22
CA LEU A 238 -15.49 8.45 0.97
C LEU A 238 -15.36 9.28 2.26
N GLY A 239 -14.89 10.54 2.18
CA GLY A 239 -14.68 11.40 3.34
C GLY A 239 -13.52 10.98 4.25
N LEU A 240 -12.74 9.97 3.86
CA LEU A 240 -11.67 9.40 4.69
C LEU A 240 -10.48 10.34 4.87
N GLY A 241 -10.31 11.36 4.03
CA GLY A 241 -9.26 12.38 4.18
C GLY A 241 -7.84 11.84 4.01
N LEU A 242 -7.65 10.91 3.07
CA LEU A 242 -6.38 10.18 2.89
C LEU A 242 -5.20 11.11 2.65
N ALA A 243 -4.11 10.93 3.40
CA ALA A 243 -2.92 11.79 3.38
C ALA A 243 -1.69 10.99 2.93
N PHE A 244 -1.24 11.23 1.70
CA PHE A 244 -0.06 10.57 1.12
C PHE A 244 1.16 11.50 1.03
N THR A 245 1.11 12.65 1.72
CA THR A 245 2.15 13.67 1.62
C THR A 245 3.48 13.17 2.18
N SER A 246 4.57 13.51 1.49
CA SER A 246 5.92 13.36 1.99
C SER A 246 6.27 14.57 2.85
N ILE A 247 6.82 14.34 4.04
CA ILE A 247 7.39 15.40 4.86
C ILE A 247 8.90 15.21 4.84
N ARG A 248 9.61 16.23 4.36
CA ARG A 248 11.06 16.29 4.48
C ARG A 248 11.40 16.58 5.93
N THR A 249 12.22 15.74 6.52
CA THR A 249 12.67 15.91 7.90
C THR A 249 14.10 16.40 7.90
N ASP A 250 14.34 17.60 8.44
CA ASP A 250 15.67 18.22 8.50
C ASP A 250 16.47 17.75 9.71
N PHE A 251 16.51 16.44 9.98
CA PHE A 251 17.32 15.89 11.07
C PHE A 251 18.79 15.86 10.69
N VAL A 252 19.61 16.63 11.41
CA VAL A 252 21.08 16.57 11.33
C VAL A 252 21.55 15.33 12.10
N GLY A 253 21.79 14.23 11.40
CA GLY A 253 22.15 12.93 11.98
C GLY A 253 20.93 12.15 12.44
N LEU A 254 20.57 11.09 11.69
CA LEU A 254 19.45 10.22 12.05
C LEU A 254 19.82 9.41 13.31
N PRO A 255 18.97 9.34 14.35
CA PRO A 255 19.24 8.60 15.57
C PRO A 255 19.37 7.10 15.27
N GLU A 256 20.15 6.39 16.08
CA GLU A 256 20.26 4.93 15.98
C GLU A 256 18.90 4.26 16.09
N VAL A 257 18.69 3.21 15.30
CA VAL A 257 17.43 2.46 15.33
C VAL A 257 17.43 1.59 16.59
N PRO A 258 16.46 1.75 17.51
CA PRO A 258 16.42 0.92 18.71
C PRO A 258 16.13 -0.54 18.31
N ASP A 259 16.66 -1.49 19.08
CA ASP A 259 16.45 -2.93 18.83
C ASP A 259 14.98 -3.38 18.93
N GLN A 260 14.13 -2.59 19.60
CA GLN A 260 12.71 -2.90 19.79
C GLN A 260 11.84 -1.64 19.64
N PRO A 261 10.61 -1.78 19.15
CA PRO A 261 9.64 -0.69 19.17
C PRO A 261 9.26 -0.35 20.61
N ALA A 262 9.25 0.94 20.95
CA ALA A 262 8.94 1.42 22.29
C ALA A 262 7.64 2.24 22.31
N ALA A 263 6.72 1.88 23.22
CA ALA A 263 5.48 2.60 23.46
C ALA A 263 5.68 4.08 23.85
N THR A 264 6.82 4.40 24.46
CA THR A 264 7.20 5.75 24.92
C THR A 264 8.04 6.52 23.89
N MET A 265 8.22 5.97 22.68
CA MET A 265 8.97 6.62 21.62
C MET A 265 8.37 7.98 21.28
N SER A 266 9.17 9.04 21.42
CA SER A 266 8.72 10.41 21.16
C SER A 266 8.32 10.63 19.70
N ALA A 267 7.51 11.67 19.45
CA ALA A 267 7.15 12.09 18.09
C ALA A 267 8.38 12.38 17.22
N ALA A 268 9.42 13.02 17.79
CA ALA A 268 10.67 13.31 17.08
C ALA A 268 11.41 12.02 16.70
N SER A 269 11.54 11.07 17.62
CA SER A 269 12.16 9.77 17.37
C SER A 269 11.40 8.99 16.31
N ARG A 270 10.07 8.93 16.40
CA ARG A 270 9.20 8.31 15.39
C ARG A 270 9.44 8.91 14.01
N ASN A 271 9.42 10.24 13.89
CA ASN A 271 9.60 10.93 12.62
C ASN A 271 11.01 10.72 12.04
N ALA A 272 12.03 10.69 12.90
CA ALA A 272 13.41 10.43 12.48
C ALA A 272 13.61 8.97 12.00
N LEU A 273 12.98 7.99 12.67
CA LEU A 273 12.97 6.60 12.19
C LEU A 273 12.19 6.48 10.88
N ALA A 274 11.06 7.17 10.73
CA ALA A 274 10.25 7.16 9.53
C ALA A 274 10.93 7.81 8.30
N ALA A 275 12.01 8.58 8.50
CA ALA A 275 12.83 9.16 7.45
C ALA A 275 13.97 8.22 6.98
N ARG A 276 14.23 7.12 7.71
CA ARG A 276 15.15 6.07 7.29
C ARG A 276 14.49 5.16 6.24
N PRO A 277 15.27 4.45 5.43
CA PRO A 277 14.73 3.39 4.58
C PRO A 277 13.92 2.39 5.43
N PRO A 278 12.64 2.12 5.10
CA PRO A 278 11.75 1.29 5.92
C PRO A 278 12.36 -0.08 6.26
N ARG A 279 13.09 -0.66 5.31
CA ARG A 279 13.82 -1.92 5.48
C ARG A 279 14.79 -1.87 6.66
N GLN A 280 15.57 -0.80 6.80
CA GLN A 280 16.54 -0.66 7.89
C GLN A 280 15.86 -0.67 9.27
N VAL A 281 14.73 0.03 9.40
CA VAL A 281 13.99 0.10 10.67
C VAL A 281 13.33 -1.24 10.98
N PHE A 282 12.72 -1.86 9.97
CA PHE A 282 12.08 -3.15 10.15
C PHE A 282 13.08 -4.28 10.45
N ASP A 283 14.26 -4.30 9.82
CA ASP A 283 15.28 -5.30 10.08
C ASP A 283 15.73 -5.28 11.55
N ALA A 284 15.84 -4.08 12.15
CA ALA A 284 16.11 -3.95 13.59
C ALA A 284 14.97 -4.52 14.46
N TRP A 285 13.72 -4.35 14.03
CA TRP A 285 12.53 -4.79 14.78
C TRP A 285 12.02 -6.18 14.40
N HIS A 286 12.65 -6.85 13.43
CA HIS A 286 12.19 -8.09 12.83
C HIS A 286 11.96 -9.18 13.89
N ARG A 287 12.81 -9.27 14.91
CA ARG A 287 12.66 -10.25 16.00
C ARG A 287 11.38 -10.02 16.80
N THR A 288 11.08 -8.78 17.15
CA THR A 288 9.83 -8.43 17.85
C THR A 288 8.63 -8.68 16.94
N PHE A 289 8.72 -8.25 15.68
CA PHE A 289 7.66 -8.48 14.70
C PHE A 289 7.34 -9.97 14.54
N ALA A 290 8.36 -10.82 14.33
CA ALA A 290 8.21 -12.26 14.20
C ALA A 290 7.58 -12.92 15.43
N ALA A 291 7.98 -12.49 16.63
CA ALA A 291 7.41 -13.00 17.89
C ALA A 291 5.92 -12.63 18.03
N GLU A 292 5.55 -11.41 17.63
CA GLU A 292 4.14 -10.98 17.59
C GLU A 292 3.34 -11.75 16.53
N THR A 293 3.93 -12.02 15.36
CA THR A 293 3.29 -12.85 14.31
C THR A 293 3.01 -14.25 14.83
N GLU A 294 3.99 -14.88 15.49
CA GLU A 294 3.82 -16.21 16.10
C GLU A 294 2.70 -16.20 17.16
N HIS A 295 2.58 -15.11 17.91
CA HIS A 295 1.49 -14.92 18.85
C HIS A 295 0.14 -14.77 18.13
N CYS A 296 0.07 -13.97 17.06
CA CYS A 296 -1.14 -13.76 16.28
C CYS A 296 -1.65 -15.04 15.62
N ILE A 297 -0.77 -15.87 15.04
CA ILE A 297 -1.11 -17.17 14.45
C ILE A 297 -1.81 -18.11 15.46
N ARG A 298 -1.58 -17.91 16.76
CA ARG A 298 -2.21 -18.69 17.84
C ARG A 298 -3.46 -18.03 18.43
N SER A 299 -3.79 -16.82 17.98
CA SER A 299 -4.94 -16.05 18.45
C SER A 299 -6.23 -16.47 17.74
N ARG A 300 -7.32 -15.74 18.02
CA ARG A 300 -8.61 -15.92 17.35
C ARG A 300 -8.69 -15.23 15.99
N ILE A 301 -7.69 -14.42 15.65
CA ILE A 301 -7.53 -13.79 14.34
C ILE A 301 -6.15 -14.21 13.82
N PRO A 302 -5.99 -15.48 13.41
CA PRO A 302 -4.69 -16.06 13.08
C PRO A 302 -4.08 -15.54 11.78
N THR A 303 -4.86 -14.91 10.92
CA THR A 303 -4.44 -14.38 9.62
C THR A 303 -5.05 -13.00 9.37
N PRO A 304 -4.46 -12.19 8.47
CA PRO A 304 -5.00 -10.89 8.09
C PRO A 304 -6.36 -10.95 7.35
N VAL A 305 -6.84 -12.12 6.92
CA VAL A 305 -8.12 -12.31 6.20
C VAL A 305 -9.22 -12.90 7.08
N ASP A 306 -8.91 -13.29 8.31
CA ASP A 306 -9.92 -13.73 9.27
C ASP A 306 -10.81 -12.57 9.69
N ALA A 307 -12.12 -12.79 9.70
CA ALA A 307 -13.04 -11.82 10.27
C ALA A 307 -12.82 -11.66 11.78
N THR A 308 -13.07 -10.46 12.29
CA THR A 308 -13.11 -10.25 13.73
C THR A 308 -14.20 -11.15 14.35
N PRO A 309 -13.90 -11.89 15.45
CA PRO A 309 -14.85 -12.83 16.01
C PRO A 309 -16.14 -12.15 16.46
N ARG A 310 -17.26 -12.88 16.43
CA ARG A 310 -18.59 -12.36 16.82
C ARG A 310 -18.64 -11.76 18.22
N HIS A 311 -17.83 -12.30 19.14
CA HIS A 311 -17.69 -11.81 20.51
C HIS A 311 -16.22 -11.43 20.73
N PRO A 312 -15.81 -10.24 20.28
CA PRO A 312 -14.41 -9.84 20.36
C PRO A 312 -14.01 -9.56 21.82
N VAL A 313 -12.77 -9.89 22.15
CA VAL A 313 -12.21 -9.79 23.49
C VAL A 313 -11.01 -8.85 23.49
N PRO A 314 -10.61 -8.28 24.65
CA PRO A 314 -9.47 -7.36 24.71
C PRO A 314 -8.18 -7.88 24.07
N ALA A 315 -7.88 -9.17 24.20
CA ALA A 315 -6.70 -9.79 23.58
C ALA A 315 -6.66 -9.63 22.05
N ASP A 316 -7.82 -9.56 21.39
CA ASP A 316 -7.89 -9.38 19.93
C ASP A 316 -7.36 -8.00 19.52
N ALA A 317 -7.36 -7.00 20.41
CA ALA A 317 -6.81 -5.67 20.11
C ALA A 317 -5.32 -5.72 19.78
N ALA A 318 -4.55 -6.54 20.51
CA ALA A 318 -3.12 -6.70 20.27
C ALA A 318 -2.86 -7.40 18.93
N THR A 319 -3.68 -8.40 18.60
CA THR A 319 -3.63 -9.11 17.31
C THR A 319 -4.00 -8.21 16.14
N LEU A 320 -5.09 -7.44 16.26
CA LEU A 320 -5.51 -6.49 15.24
C LEU A 320 -4.41 -5.45 14.99
N ARG A 321 -3.85 -4.87 16.07
CA ARG A 321 -2.73 -3.93 15.97
C ARG A 321 -1.58 -4.51 15.14
N HIS A 322 -1.19 -5.76 15.41
CA HIS A 322 -0.11 -6.42 14.69
C HIS A 322 -0.43 -6.60 13.20
N TRP A 323 -1.63 -7.08 12.85
CA TRP A 323 -2.01 -7.22 11.43
C TRP A 323 -2.08 -5.87 10.69
N TYR A 324 -2.52 -4.81 11.37
CA TYR A 324 -2.48 -3.46 10.82
C TYR A 324 -1.04 -2.89 10.74
N ALA A 325 -0.15 -3.27 11.66
CA ALA A 325 1.27 -2.95 11.56
C ALA A 325 1.92 -3.65 10.36
N ALA A 326 1.61 -4.93 10.13
CA ALA A 326 2.04 -5.68 8.96
C ALA A 326 1.56 -4.99 7.66
N ALA A 327 0.28 -4.61 7.60
CA ALA A 327 -0.28 -3.86 6.47
C ALA A 327 0.45 -2.53 6.23
N ALA A 328 0.73 -1.77 7.30
CA ALA A 328 1.44 -0.51 7.21
C ALA A 328 2.88 -0.69 6.72
N TRP A 329 3.61 -1.69 7.25
CA TRP A 329 4.98 -2.01 6.83
C TRP A 329 5.06 -2.43 5.37
N GLY A 330 4.19 -3.33 4.92
CA GLY A 330 4.25 -3.77 3.55
C GLY A 330 3.96 -2.65 2.55
N ARG A 331 3.06 -1.71 2.90
CA ARG A 331 2.90 -0.47 2.13
C ARG A 331 4.14 0.43 2.20
N ALA A 332 4.76 0.61 3.38
CA ALA A 332 6.00 1.37 3.50
C ALA A 332 7.12 0.79 2.61
N PHE A 333 7.24 -0.53 2.48
CA PHE A 333 8.22 -1.18 1.60
C PHE A 333 7.95 -0.97 0.11
N ARG A 334 6.68 -0.86 -0.29
CA ARG A 334 6.29 -0.62 -1.69
C ARG A 334 6.33 0.86 -2.08
N SER A 335 6.31 1.76 -1.11
CA SER A 335 6.42 3.19 -1.36
C SER A 335 7.86 3.52 -1.78
N PRO A 336 8.08 4.20 -2.92
CA PRO A 336 9.40 4.68 -3.31
C PRO A 336 9.82 5.76 -2.32
N ALA A 337 10.55 5.38 -1.28
CA ALA A 337 11.14 6.33 -0.34
C ALA A 337 12.49 6.77 -0.91
N ASP A 338 12.59 8.04 -1.32
CA ASP A 338 13.88 8.68 -1.52
C ASP A 338 14.55 8.86 -0.16
N CYS A 339 15.84 8.53 -0.06
CA CYS A 339 16.62 8.67 1.17
C CYS A 339 16.47 10.09 1.76
N GLY A 340 16.00 10.20 3.01
CA GLY A 340 15.80 11.49 3.69
C GLY A 340 14.40 12.10 3.55
N THR A 341 13.46 11.42 2.88
CA THR A 341 12.04 11.80 2.87
C THR A 341 11.22 10.81 3.70
N SER A 342 10.48 11.32 4.70
CA SER A 342 9.53 10.51 5.45
C SER A 342 8.19 10.53 4.71
N THR A 343 7.73 9.38 4.23
CA THR A 343 6.36 9.25 3.71
C THR A 343 5.40 9.01 4.87
N ALA A 344 4.14 9.45 4.71
CA ALA A 344 3.06 9.11 5.64
C ALA A 344 2.98 7.60 5.93
N HIS A 345 3.21 6.77 4.91
CA HIS A 345 3.25 5.31 5.05
C HIS A 345 4.35 4.81 5.99
N SER A 346 5.59 5.30 5.86
CA SER A 346 6.69 4.93 6.76
C SER A 346 6.41 5.37 8.20
N ARG A 347 5.84 6.57 8.39
CA ARG A 347 5.52 7.09 9.72
C ARG A 347 4.43 6.28 10.39
N ILE A 348 3.36 5.95 9.67
CA ILE A 348 2.29 5.11 10.16
C ILE A 348 2.78 3.68 10.41
N ALA A 349 3.69 3.12 9.62
CA ALA A 349 4.27 1.80 9.89
C ALA A 349 5.06 1.77 11.20
N VAL A 350 5.96 2.75 11.39
CA VAL A 350 6.72 2.92 12.64
C VAL A 350 5.78 3.12 13.82
N ALA A 351 4.78 3.99 13.68
CA ALA A 351 3.83 4.30 14.73
C ALA A 351 2.96 3.11 15.11
N THR A 352 2.40 2.38 14.13
CA THR A 352 1.49 1.26 14.38
C THR A 352 2.24 0.10 15.08
N GLN A 353 3.49 -0.15 14.68
CA GLN A 353 4.34 -1.14 15.33
C GLN A 353 4.66 -0.76 16.79
N ALA A 354 4.82 0.52 17.08
CA ALA A 354 5.09 1.03 18.43
C ALA A 354 3.82 1.42 19.23
N ALA A 355 2.63 1.28 18.65
CA ALA A 355 1.39 1.76 19.25
C ALA A 355 0.96 0.93 20.44
N VAL A 356 0.47 1.60 21.49
CA VAL A 356 -0.16 0.90 22.63
C VAL A 356 -1.60 0.55 22.28
N PRO A 357 -2.03 -0.72 22.42
CA PRO A 357 -3.39 -1.12 22.12
C PRO A 357 -4.37 -0.73 23.25
N PHE A 358 -5.43 -0.03 22.86
CA PHE A 358 -6.59 0.31 23.68
C PHE A 358 -7.81 -0.41 23.12
N TRP A 359 -8.64 -0.95 24.01
CA TRP A 359 -9.82 -1.71 23.65
C TRP A 359 -11.09 -1.00 24.07
N LEU A 360 -11.93 -0.65 23.08
CA LEU A 360 -13.24 -0.08 23.30
C LEU A 360 -14.31 -1.20 23.30
N PRO A 361 -14.95 -1.50 24.45
CA PRO A 361 -15.89 -2.62 24.56
C PRO A 361 -17.16 -2.45 23.72
N PRO A 362 -17.94 -3.53 23.50
CA PRO A 362 -19.18 -3.47 22.73
C PRO A 362 -20.16 -2.42 23.26
N GLY A 363 -20.90 -1.79 22.37
CA GLY A 363 -21.87 -0.72 22.64
C GLY A 363 -21.24 0.66 22.86
N HIS A 364 -19.93 0.76 23.08
CA HIS A 364 -19.29 2.04 23.39
C HIS A 364 -18.84 2.82 22.17
N THR A 365 -18.41 2.17 21.09
CA THR A 365 -17.92 2.85 19.88
C THR A 365 -18.91 3.90 19.40
N VAL A 366 -20.19 3.52 19.25
CA VAL A 366 -21.28 4.40 18.82
C VAL A 366 -21.44 5.60 19.76
N THR A 367 -21.45 5.35 21.07
CA THR A 367 -21.70 6.38 22.08
C THR A 367 -20.63 7.46 22.13
N TYR A 368 -19.39 7.11 21.77
CA TYR A 368 -18.29 8.05 21.72
C TYR A 368 -18.26 8.79 20.40
N VAL A 369 -18.43 8.09 19.28
CA VAL A 369 -18.43 8.72 17.96
C VAL A 369 -19.54 9.77 17.82
N ASP A 370 -20.74 9.48 18.33
CA ASP A 370 -21.89 10.41 18.32
C ASP A 370 -21.86 11.49 19.42
N SER A 371 -20.77 11.63 20.16
CA SER A 371 -20.66 12.67 21.18
C SER A 371 -20.73 14.08 20.58
N GLU A 372 -21.14 15.06 21.38
CA GLU A 372 -21.02 16.46 20.98
C GLU A 372 -19.56 16.79 20.60
N PRO A 373 -19.32 17.52 19.49
CA PRO A 373 -17.98 17.96 19.12
C PRO A 373 -17.31 18.73 20.26
N LEU A 374 -16.02 18.48 20.46
CA LEU A 374 -15.24 19.18 21.48
C LEU A 374 -15.11 20.66 21.14
N SER A 375 -15.18 21.51 22.17
CA SER A 375 -14.83 22.93 22.02
C SER A 375 -13.35 23.11 21.73
N SER A 376 -12.96 24.28 21.20
CA SER A 376 -11.54 24.62 20.96
C SER A 376 -10.68 24.51 22.22
N ASP A 377 -11.24 24.88 23.36
CA ASP A 377 -10.56 24.80 24.66
C ASP A 377 -10.36 23.35 25.09
N ASP A 378 -11.38 22.51 24.89
CA ASP A 378 -11.30 21.08 25.19
C ASP A 378 -10.28 20.37 24.30
N LEU A 379 -10.22 20.74 23.02
CA LEU A 379 -9.21 20.26 22.08
C LEU A 379 -7.80 20.72 22.50
N GLY A 380 -7.66 21.97 22.99
CA GLY A 380 -6.41 22.49 23.54
C GLY A 380 -5.90 21.74 24.77
N ASP A 381 -6.82 21.14 25.54
CA ASP A 381 -6.54 20.29 26.71
C ASP A 381 -6.31 18.81 26.37
N LEU A 382 -6.63 18.38 25.15
CA LEU A 382 -6.57 16.97 24.76
C LEU A 382 -5.12 16.48 24.74
N ARG A 383 -4.80 15.49 25.57
CA ARG A 383 -3.46 14.87 25.65
C ARG A 383 -3.57 13.35 25.59
N LEU A 384 -2.99 12.75 24.56
CA LEU A 384 -2.90 11.31 24.44
C LEU A 384 -1.94 10.76 25.52
N PRO A 385 -2.25 9.59 26.10
CA PRO A 385 -1.42 8.98 27.13
C PRO A 385 -0.10 8.43 26.59
N TYR A 386 -0.01 8.20 25.27
CA TYR A 386 1.17 7.74 24.56
C TYR A 386 1.33 8.49 23.24
N PRO A 387 2.57 8.63 22.72
CA PRO A 387 2.82 9.27 21.43
C PRO A 387 2.21 8.54 20.23
N GLN A 388 1.93 7.25 20.35
CA GLN A 388 1.16 6.47 19.39
C GLN A 388 0.20 5.53 20.12
N VAL A 389 -1.07 5.58 19.73
CA VAL A 389 -2.15 4.80 20.33
C VAL A 389 -2.91 4.07 19.24
N PHE A 390 -3.13 2.77 19.41
CA PHE A 390 -4.04 2.00 18.57
C PHE A 390 -5.33 1.77 19.34
N LEU A 391 -6.41 2.42 18.92
CA LEU A 391 -7.74 2.21 19.50
C LEU A 391 -8.50 1.19 18.66
N ALA A 392 -8.70 -0.01 19.22
CA ALA A 392 -9.48 -1.08 18.60
C ALA A 392 -10.93 -1.05 19.07
N PHE A 393 -11.83 -1.42 18.17
CA PHE A 393 -13.26 -1.43 18.43
C PHE A 393 -13.81 -2.85 18.54
N ALA A 394 -14.54 -3.13 19.61
CA ALA A 394 -15.36 -4.33 19.70
C ALA A 394 -16.49 -4.32 18.65
N ASP A 395 -17.07 -3.15 18.42
CA ASP A 395 -18.03 -2.92 17.35
C ASP A 395 -17.40 -2.00 16.30
N PRO A 396 -16.92 -2.55 15.16
CA PRO A 396 -16.32 -1.77 14.09
C PRO A 396 -17.28 -0.72 13.52
N LEU A 397 -16.75 0.44 13.13
CA LEU A 397 -17.54 1.47 12.45
C LEU A 397 -17.83 1.02 11.02
N GLN A 398 -19.05 1.20 10.55
CA GLN A 398 -19.41 0.82 9.19
C GLN A 398 -19.32 2.02 8.24
N LEU A 399 -18.57 1.83 7.15
CA LEU A 399 -18.64 2.65 5.95
C LEU A 399 -19.68 2.01 5.03
N ALA A 400 -20.79 2.71 4.80
CA ALA A 400 -21.88 2.19 3.97
C ALA A 400 -21.46 2.15 2.49
N PRO A 401 -21.92 1.15 1.73
CA PRO A 401 -21.72 1.14 0.28
C PRO A 401 -22.48 2.31 -0.36
N ILE A 402 -21.89 2.86 -1.42
CA ILE A 402 -22.50 3.85 -2.31
C ILE A 402 -23.26 3.07 -3.39
N LEU A 403 -24.59 3.00 -3.23
CA LEU A 403 -25.47 2.14 -4.04
C LEU A 403 -25.60 2.57 -5.51
N GLU A 404 -25.14 3.78 -5.86
CA GLU A 404 -25.30 4.38 -7.20
C GLU A 404 -24.09 4.18 -8.12
N LEU A 405 -23.01 3.55 -7.64
CA LEU A 405 -21.81 3.29 -8.44
C LEU A 405 -21.98 2.01 -9.27
N ASP A 406 -22.24 2.19 -10.57
CA ASP A 406 -22.15 1.11 -11.57
C ASP A 406 -20.66 0.90 -11.91
N ILE A 407 -20.06 -0.17 -11.39
CA ILE A 407 -18.64 -0.51 -11.61
C ILE A 407 -18.59 -1.75 -12.52
N PRO A 408 -18.36 -1.59 -13.83
CA PRO A 408 -18.24 -2.71 -14.76
C PRO A 408 -17.01 -3.55 -14.41
N GLY A 409 -17.15 -4.88 -14.33
CA GLY A 409 -16.01 -5.79 -14.16
C GLY A 409 -15.76 -6.31 -12.74
N PHE A 410 -16.71 -6.12 -11.82
CA PHE A 410 -16.61 -6.57 -10.44
C PHE A 410 -16.59 -8.11 -10.27
N ASP A 411 -16.72 -8.93 -11.31
CA ASP A 411 -17.09 -10.33 -11.11
C ASP A 411 -15.90 -11.28 -10.90
N GLU A 412 -14.94 -11.38 -11.82
CA GLU A 412 -13.96 -12.51 -11.76
C GLU A 412 -12.94 -12.37 -10.61
N ALA A 413 -12.27 -11.23 -10.49
CA ALA A 413 -11.24 -11.03 -9.47
C ALA A 413 -11.87 -11.08 -8.07
N TYR A 414 -12.99 -10.40 -7.86
CA TYR A 414 -13.70 -10.44 -6.57
C TYR A 414 -14.26 -11.82 -6.25
N ALA A 415 -14.93 -12.50 -7.20
CA ALA A 415 -15.50 -13.83 -6.96
C ALA A 415 -14.39 -14.84 -6.59
N TRP A 416 -13.25 -14.76 -7.27
CA TRP A 416 -12.08 -15.55 -6.91
C TRP A 416 -11.57 -15.24 -5.50
N LEU A 417 -11.40 -13.97 -5.15
CA LEU A 417 -10.96 -13.58 -3.82
C LEU A 417 -11.95 -14.00 -2.73
N ALA A 418 -13.23 -13.79 -2.96
CA ALA A 418 -14.29 -14.19 -2.05
C ALA A 418 -14.32 -15.72 -1.87
N HIS A 419 -14.06 -16.48 -2.93
CA HIS A 419 -13.94 -17.94 -2.88
C HIS A 419 -12.72 -18.38 -2.05
N ILE A 420 -11.55 -17.78 -2.25
CA ILE A 420 -10.37 -18.08 -1.43
C ILE A 420 -10.62 -17.76 0.04
N VAL A 421 -11.19 -16.58 0.33
CA VAL A 421 -11.54 -16.22 1.70
C VAL A 421 -12.58 -17.20 2.28
N ALA A 422 -13.54 -17.67 1.47
CA ALA A 422 -14.50 -18.68 1.88
C ALA A 422 -13.82 -20.01 2.24
N ASP A 423 -12.91 -20.46 1.39
CA ASP A 423 -12.16 -21.71 1.57
C ASP A 423 -11.27 -21.65 2.81
N ILE A 424 -10.62 -20.50 3.03
CA ILE A 424 -9.84 -20.21 4.23
C ILE A 424 -10.72 -20.30 5.48
N ALA A 425 -11.87 -19.63 5.46
CA ALA A 425 -12.80 -19.62 6.58
C ALA A 425 -13.42 -21.00 6.84
N ALA A 426 -13.71 -21.78 5.79
CA ALA A 426 -14.33 -23.10 5.90
C ALA A 426 -13.37 -24.18 6.43
N LYS A 427 -12.06 -24.06 6.15
CA LYS A 427 -11.04 -25.05 6.51
C LYS A 427 -10.53 -24.92 7.96
N GLU A 428 -11.38 -24.59 8.94
CA GLU A 428 -11.05 -24.40 10.37
C GLU A 428 -10.14 -25.51 10.98
N ARG A 429 -10.15 -26.73 10.40
CA ARG A 429 -9.39 -27.90 10.85
C ARG A 429 -8.05 -28.14 10.15
N SER A 430 -7.82 -27.54 8.98
CA SER A 430 -6.58 -27.73 8.18
C SER A 430 -5.77 -26.44 8.13
N ARG A 431 -5.51 -25.83 9.30
CA ARG A 431 -4.78 -24.56 9.51
C ARG A 431 -3.38 -24.45 8.85
N ARG A 432 -2.89 -25.54 8.23
CA ARG A 432 -1.61 -25.66 7.51
C ARG A 432 -1.72 -25.39 6.00
N GLN A 433 -2.93 -25.50 5.42
CA GLN A 433 -3.17 -25.41 3.97
C GLN A 433 -3.51 -23.98 3.50
N THR A 434 -3.89 -23.14 4.45
CA THR A 434 -4.54 -21.84 4.27
C THR A 434 -3.62 -20.77 3.67
N ILE A 435 -2.35 -20.74 4.07
CA ILE A 435 -1.39 -19.73 3.62
C ILE A 435 -0.99 -20.02 2.17
N THR A 436 -0.70 -21.27 1.80
CA THR A 436 -0.29 -21.59 0.42
C THR A 436 -1.40 -21.32 -0.59
N GLU A 437 -2.66 -21.54 -0.22
CA GLU A 437 -3.81 -21.18 -1.06
C GLU A 437 -3.89 -19.66 -1.26
N VAL A 438 -3.58 -18.86 -0.23
CA VAL A 438 -3.39 -17.40 -0.34
C VAL A 438 -2.21 -17.03 -1.24
N LEU A 439 -1.09 -17.75 -1.15
CA LEU A 439 0.10 -17.48 -2.00
C LEU A 439 -0.21 -17.75 -3.47
N SER A 440 -0.80 -18.90 -3.78
CA SER A 440 -1.20 -19.30 -5.14
C SER A 440 -2.28 -18.39 -5.72
N ALA A 441 -3.20 -17.91 -4.87
CA ALA A 441 -4.22 -16.95 -5.24
C ALA A 441 -3.63 -15.63 -5.77
N GLY A 442 -2.61 -15.10 -5.10
CA GLY A 442 -1.98 -13.83 -5.46
C GLY A 442 -1.15 -13.89 -6.74
N THR A 443 -0.75 -15.08 -7.17
CA THR A 443 -0.03 -15.29 -8.44
C THR A 443 -0.93 -15.42 -9.66
N ARG A 444 -2.25 -15.45 -9.47
CA ARG A 444 -3.19 -15.51 -10.60
C ARG A 444 -3.07 -14.20 -11.40
N GLY A 445 -2.60 -14.31 -12.63
CA GLY A 445 -2.45 -13.19 -13.55
C GLY A 445 -3.81 -12.69 -14.02
N PHE A 446 -4.50 -11.90 -13.19
CA PHE A 446 -5.69 -11.19 -13.63
C PHE A 446 -5.32 -10.30 -14.81
N THR A 447 -5.93 -10.55 -15.97
CA THR A 447 -5.72 -9.80 -17.21
C THR A 447 -6.58 -8.54 -17.28
N GLY A 448 -7.59 -8.42 -16.40
CA GLY A 448 -8.45 -7.24 -16.27
C GLY A 448 -7.82 -6.11 -15.46
N GLU A 449 -8.33 -4.90 -15.65
CA GLU A 449 -8.01 -3.73 -14.84
C GLU A 449 -8.34 -4.02 -13.37
N ARG A 450 -7.36 -3.86 -12.48
CA ARG A 450 -7.55 -4.14 -11.06
C ARG A 450 -8.24 -2.95 -10.39
N LEU A 451 -9.39 -3.20 -9.79
CA LEU A 451 -10.10 -2.20 -9.00
C LEU A 451 -9.26 -1.72 -7.82
N SER A 452 -9.35 -0.42 -7.53
CA SER A 452 -8.72 0.13 -6.36
C SER A 452 -9.46 -0.31 -5.10
N MET A 453 -8.76 -0.32 -3.97
CA MET A 453 -9.32 -0.62 -2.66
C MET A 453 -10.46 0.32 -2.32
N LEU A 454 -10.38 1.59 -2.75
CA LEU A 454 -11.43 2.55 -2.50
C LEU A 454 -12.68 2.28 -3.34
N ASP A 455 -12.53 1.73 -4.55
CA ASP A 455 -13.66 1.26 -5.36
C ASP A 455 -14.34 0.06 -4.69
N TYR A 456 -13.55 -0.89 -4.18
CA TYR A 456 -14.09 -1.99 -3.37
C TYR A 456 -14.82 -1.48 -2.11
N THR A 457 -14.26 -0.47 -1.44
CA THR A 457 -14.85 0.13 -0.25
C THR A 457 -16.14 0.87 -0.60
N ALA A 458 -16.17 1.61 -1.69
CA ALA A 458 -17.36 2.31 -2.16
C ALA A 458 -18.46 1.31 -2.55
N HIS A 459 -18.11 0.19 -3.18
CA HIS A 459 -19.10 -0.78 -3.65
C HIS A 459 -19.61 -1.72 -2.54
N LEU A 460 -18.72 -2.28 -1.72
CA LEU A 460 -19.07 -3.27 -0.70
C LEU A 460 -19.30 -2.66 0.69
N GLY A 461 -18.93 -1.40 0.87
CA GLY A 461 -18.68 -0.84 2.18
C GLY A 461 -17.37 -1.34 2.78
N ALA A 462 -17.07 -0.86 3.97
CA ALA A 462 -15.94 -1.34 4.76
C ALA A 462 -16.26 -1.26 6.25
N ARG A 463 -15.41 -1.90 7.06
CA ARG A 463 -15.47 -1.84 8.52
C ARG A 463 -14.18 -1.25 9.04
N VAL A 464 -14.26 -0.17 9.80
CA VAL A 464 -13.12 0.37 10.54
C VAL A 464 -13.03 -0.39 11.85
N GLU A 465 -12.02 -1.26 12.00
CA GLU A 465 -11.81 -2.06 13.23
C GLU A 465 -10.95 -1.33 14.26
N GLY A 466 -10.27 -0.26 13.85
CA GLY A 466 -9.54 0.61 14.77
C GLY A 466 -9.00 1.88 14.12
N ILE A 467 -8.37 2.71 14.95
CA ILE A 467 -7.69 3.93 14.52
C ILE A 467 -6.32 4.02 15.20
N VAL A 468 -5.29 4.39 14.44
CA VAL A 468 -3.98 4.76 14.98
C VAL A 468 -3.94 6.27 15.15
N PHE A 469 -3.84 6.73 16.38
CA PHE A 469 -3.63 8.14 16.73
C PHE A 469 -2.15 8.42 16.96
N LEU A 470 -1.70 9.55 16.44
CA LEU A 470 -0.37 10.09 16.71
C LEU A 470 -0.48 11.29 17.64
N ALA A 471 0.47 11.42 18.54
CA ALA A 471 0.67 12.61 19.34
C ALA A 471 1.94 13.34 18.91
N ASP A 472 1.96 14.65 19.15
CA ASP A 472 3.15 15.49 19.09
C ASP A 472 4.05 15.31 20.33
N ALA A 473 5.13 16.09 20.43
CA ALA A 473 6.06 16.03 21.56
C ALA A 473 5.44 16.44 22.91
N LEU A 474 4.32 17.18 22.90
CA LEU A 474 3.58 17.59 24.08
C LEU A 474 2.41 16.66 24.40
N GLY A 475 2.22 15.58 23.62
CA GLY A 475 1.11 14.65 23.74
C GLY A 475 -0.19 15.16 23.12
N ARG A 476 -0.19 16.27 22.39
CA ARG A 476 -1.39 16.76 21.66
C ARG A 476 -1.66 15.85 20.48
N LEU A 477 -2.93 15.67 20.13
CA LEU A 477 -3.33 14.95 18.94
C LEU A 477 -2.73 15.62 17.69
N ASP A 478 -1.96 14.86 16.91
CA ASP A 478 -1.39 15.29 15.64
C ASP A 478 -2.48 15.35 14.55
N ASP A 479 -2.26 16.09 13.48
CA ASP A 479 -3.19 16.11 12.33
C ASP A 479 -3.22 14.75 11.61
N GLU A 480 -2.07 14.08 11.56
CA GLU A 480 -1.93 12.78 10.91
C GLU A 480 -2.39 11.63 11.81
N PHE A 481 -3.20 10.74 11.24
CA PHE A 481 -3.66 9.51 11.88
C PHE A 481 -3.80 8.39 10.83
N ALA A 482 -4.19 7.18 11.22
CA ALA A 482 -4.54 6.16 10.23
C ALA A 482 -5.84 5.42 10.53
N TRP A 483 -6.63 5.19 9.48
CA TRP A 483 -7.76 4.28 9.48
C TRP A 483 -7.28 2.83 9.37
N CYS A 484 -7.75 1.96 10.26
CA CYS A 484 -7.52 0.52 10.19
C CYS A 484 -8.81 -0.16 9.75
N LEU A 485 -8.90 -0.53 8.47
CA LEU A 485 -10.13 -1.01 7.86
C LEU A 485 -10.03 -2.40 7.24
N THR A 486 -11.17 -3.08 7.20
CA THR A 486 -11.40 -4.33 6.47
C THR A 486 -12.52 -4.16 5.44
N ILE A 487 -12.42 -4.92 4.35
CA ILE A 487 -13.48 -5.02 3.34
C ILE A 487 -14.12 -6.40 3.50
N PRO A 488 -15.44 -6.49 3.75
CA PRO A 488 -16.09 -7.77 3.98
C PRO A 488 -16.11 -8.63 2.72
N ALA A 489 -15.80 -9.91 2.87
CA ALA A 489 -16.10 -10.91 1.84
C ALA A 489 -17.53 -11.41 2.01
N LYS A 490 -18.23 -11.72 0.92
CA LYS A 490 -19.60 -12.31 0.96
C LYS A 490 -19.66 -13.62 1.77
N SER A 491 -18.54 -14.33 1.87
CA SER A 491 -18.40 -15.66 2.48
C SER A 491 -18.19 -15.67 4.01
N GLY A 492 -18.13 -14.51 4.67
CA GLY A 492 -18.01 -14.45 6.14
C GLY A 492 -16.61 -14.16 6.67
N GLY A 493 -15.61 -13.96 5.80
CA GLY A 493 -14.27 -13.42 6.13
C GLY A 493 -14.09 -11.96 5.71
N VAL A 494 -12.83 -11.50 5.64
CA VAL A 494 -12.48 -10.19 5.08
C VAL A 494 -11.48 -10.36 3.94
N LEU A 495 -11.57 -9.52 2.91
CA LEU A 495 -10.64 -9.55 1.76
C LEU A 495 -9.19 -9.20 2.15
N GLY A 496 -9.03 -8.55 3.30
CA GLY A 496 -7.76 -8.12 3.85
C GLY A 496 -7.95 -7.03 4.89
N ARG A 497 -6.82 -6.55 5.43
CA ARG A 497 -6.71 -5.44 6.36
C ARG A 497 -5.80 -4.37 5.77
N TRP A 498 -6.25 -3.12 5.81
CA TRP A 498 -5.51 -1.98 5.31
C TRP A 498 -5.34 -0.93 6.40
N THR A 499 -4.15 -0.33 6.42
CA THR A 499 -3.84 0.82 7.26
C THR A 499 -3.65 2.03 6.36
N LEU A 500 -4.57 2.98 6.43
CA LEU A 500 -4.62 4.14 5.55
C LEU A 500 -4.28 5.42 6.29
N PRO A 501 -3.12 6.06 5.99
CA PRO A 501 -2.81 7.37 6.51
C PRO A 501 -3.86 8.40 6.09
N ALA A 502 -4.26 9.25 7.02
CA ALA A 502 -5.29 10.27 6.86
C ALA A 502 -4.94 11.53 7.67
N SER A 503 -5.65 12.62 7.38
CA SER A 503 -5.46 13.93 8.03
C SER A 503 -6.77 14.42 8.64
N LEU A 504 -6.73 14.93 9.87
CA LEU A 504 -7.88 15.52 10.57
C LEU A 504 -8.44 16.73 9.82
N GLU A 505 -7.57 17.52 9.19
CA GLU A 505 -7.96 18.66 8.35
C GLU A 505 -8.69 18.25 7.08
N ARG A 506 -8.43 17.04 6.56
CA ARG A 506 -8.94 16.56 5.27
C ARG A 506 -10.12 15.61 5.38
N THR A 507 -10.30 14.94 6.51
CA THR A 507 -11.40 13.98 6.70
C THR A 507 -12.73 14.69 6.96
N ALA A 508 -13.80 14.18 6.35
CA ALA A 508 -15.16 14.59 6.67
C ALA A 508 -15.60 14.15 8.08
N PHE A 509 -14.86 13.22 8.70
CA PHE A 509 -15.17 12.62 10.00
C PHE A 509 -14.35 13.21 11.15
N ARG A 510 -13.90 14.46 11.00
CA ARG A 510 -12.94 15.09 11.93
C ARG A 510 -13.41 15.02 13.38
N ASP A 511 -14.66 15.40 13.64
CA ASP A 511 -15.20 15.44 15.01
C ASP A 511 -15.36 14.05 15.61
N GLN A 512 -15.71 13.06 14.79
CA GLN A 512 -15.79 11.64 15.20
C GLN A 512 -14.41 11.12 15.61
N VAL A 513 -13.38 11.41 14.81
CA VAL A 513 -11.99 11.01 15.09
C VAL A 513 -11.48 11.68 16.37
N ILE A 514 -11.76 12.99 16.55
CA ILE A 514 -11.42 13.74 17.77
C ILE A 514 -12.13 13.17 19.00
N ASN A 515 -13.42 12.84 18.89
CA ASN A 515 -14.19 12.25 19.98
C ASN A 515 -13.60 10.89 20.41
N LEU A 516 -13.16 10.08 19.45
CA LEU A 516 -12.49 8.80 19.71
C LEU A 516 -11.12 9.00 20.37
N ALA A 517 -10.35 10.01 19.94
CA ALA A 517 -9.10 10.39 20.60
C ALA A 517 -9.33 10.93 22.03
N ALA A 518 -10.45 11.60 22.29
CA ALA A 518 -10.81 12.01 23.65
C ALA A 518 -11.08 10.82 24.58
N VAL A 519 -11.59 9.70 24.07
CA VAL A 519 -11.74 8.47 24.87
C VAL A 519 -10.38 7.96 25.30
N THR A 520 -9.39 7.91 24.40
CA THR A 520 -8.05 7.42 24.75
C THR A 520 -7.35 8.35 25.75
N ALA A 521 -7.57 9.66 25.63
CA ALA A 521 -7.00 10.67 26.52
C ALA A 521 -7.63 10.72 27.93
N TRP A 522 -8.96 10.67 28.01
CA TRP A 522 -9.72 10.98 29.24
C TRP A 522 -10.55 9.81 29.77
N GLY A 523 -10.60 8.70 29.03
CA GLY A 523 -11.25 7.48 29.46
C GLY A 523 -10.59 6.90 30.72
N ASP A 524 -11.39 6.16 31.48
CA ASP A 524 -10.90 5.41 32.64
C ASP A 524 -10.42 4.04 32.16
N TRP A 525 -9.10 3.83 32.14
CA TRP A 525 -8.47 2.65 31.54
C TRP A 525 -7.83 1.77 32.60
N HIS A 526 -8.10 0.47 32.55
CA HIS A 526 -7.49 -0.53 33.43
C HIS A 526 -6.81 -1.63 32.62
N ARG A 527 -5.93 -2.41 33.24
CA ARG A 527 -5.42 -3.64 32.64
C ARG A 527 -6.39 -4.78 32.97
N PRO A 528 -6.58 -5.76 32.06
CA PRO A 528 -7.46 -6.91 32.32
C PRO A 528 -7.16 -7.71 33.59
N GLU A 529 -5.91 -7.66 34.09
CA GLU A 529 -5.49 -8.37 35.31
C GLU A 529 -6.03 -7.71 36.60
N ASP A 530 -6.35 -6.40 36.56
CA ASP A 530 -6.74 -5.61 37.73
C ASP A 530 -8.15 -5.99 38.26
N ASP A 531 -9.01 -6.60 37.44
CA ASP A 531 -10.37 -7.03 37.80
C ASP A 531 -10.42 -8.38 38.56
N SER A 532 -9.31 -9.13 38.57
CA SER A 532 -9.21 -10.48 39.17
C SER A 532 -9.33 -10.49 40.70
N ALA A 533 -9.30 -9.33 41.35
CA ALA A 533 -9.34 -9.22 42.81
C ALA A 533 -10.76 -9.23 43.41
N GLY A 534 -11.84 -9.34 42.60
CA GLY A 534 -13.20 -9.08 43.09
C GLY A 534 -14.37 -9.85 42.50
N GLY A 535 -14.19 -10.99 41.82
CA GLY A 535 -15.34 -11.72 41.26
C GLY A 535 -15.14 -13.22 41.07
N ASP A 536 -15.89 -14.00 41.85
CA ASP A 536 -16.12 -15.43 41.65
C ASP A 536 -16.60 -15.72 40.23
N LEU A 537 -15.85 -16.53 39.48
CA LEU A 537 -16.43 -17.37 38.43
C LEU A 537 -15.64 -18.67 38.28
N HIS A 538 -16.05 -19.66 39.07
CA HIS A 538 -15.82 -21.08 38.83
C HIS A 538 -16.47 -21.51 37.51
N ALA A 539 -15.66 -21.88 36.50
CA ALA A 539 -16.07 -22.84 35.46
C ALA A 539 -14.86 -23.43 34.71
N THR A 540 -14.56 -24.67 35.09
CA THR A 540 -14.11 -25.81 34.28
C THR A 540 -12.66 -25.87 33.74
N ILE A 541 -12.02 -26.93 34.23
CA ILE A 541 -10.61 -27.32 34.15
C ILE A 541 -10.38 -28.07 32.82
N GLN A 542 -9.77 -27.37 31.86
CA GLN A 542 -9.02 -27.89 30.68
C GLN A 542 -8.49 -26.73 29.78
N LEU A 543 -8.87 -25.48 30.06
CA LEU A 543 -8.55 -24.24 29.32
C LEU A 543 -7.30 -23.48 29.80
N ASP A 544 -6.42 -24.08 30.61
CA ASP A 544 -5.40 -23.30 31.34
C ASP A 544 -4.27 -22.73 30.47
N ALA A 545 -3.87 -23.40 29.38
CA ALA A 545 -2.80 -22.90 28.52
C ALA A 545 -3.27 -21.75 27.62
N ASP A 546 -4.44 -21.91 26.98
CA ASP A 546 -5.01 -20.89 26.10
C ASP A 546 -5.55 -19.70 26.91
N ARG A 547 -6.08 -19.94 28.12
CA ARG A 547 -6.44 -18.86 29.05
C ARG A 547 -5.21 -18.08 29.49
N ARG A 548 -4.13 -18.73 29.96
CA ARG A 548 -2.87 -18.04 30.32
C ARG A 548 -2.28 -17.24 29.15
N ARG A 549 -2.37 -17.77 27.92
CA ARG A 549 -1.91 -17.08 26.70
C ARG A 549 -2.76 -15.85 26.35
N LEU A 550 -4.09 -15.98 26.42
CA LEU A 550 -5.02 -14.86 26.26
C LEU A 550 -4.81 -13.81 27.35
N THR A 551 -4.53 -14.22 28.59
CA THR A 551 -4.21 -13.31 29.71
C THR A 551 -2.92 -12.54 29.44
N ASN A 552 -1.83 -13.19 29.00
CA ASN A 552 -0.57 -12.51 28.71
C ASN A 552 -0.67 -11.50 27.55
N ALA A 553 -1.44 -11.83 26.51
CA ALA A 553 -1.73 -10.90 25.40
C ALA A 553 -2.55 -9.70 25.90
N ALA A 554 -3.61 -10.00 26.66
CA ALA A 554 -4.52 -9.02 27.23
C ALA A 554 -3.82 -8.10 28.25
N ALA A 555 -2.77 -8.56 28.94
CA ALA A 555 -2.02 -7.77 29.91
C ALA A 555 -1.38 -6.50 29.29
N THR A 556 -1.13 -6.52 27.98
CA THR A 556 -0.59 -5.37 27.22
C THR A 556 -1.67 -4.40 26.75
N VAL A 557 -2.94 -4.79 26.82
CA VAL A 557 -4.09 -4.04 26.31
C VAL A 557 -4.73 -3.25 27.44
N ARG A 558 -5.08 -1.99 27.15
CA ARG A 558 -5.83 -1.13 28.06
C ARG A 558 -7.32 -1.20 27.75
N VAL A 559 -8.13 -1.57 28.73
CA VAL A 559 -9.58 -1.74 28.56
C VAL A 559 -10.33 -0.59 29.22
N LEU A 560 -11.33 -0.06 28.52
CA LEU A 560 -12.18 0.99 29.09
C LEU A 560 -13.02 0.43 30.25
N ASN A 561 -12.97 1.08 31.41
CA ASN A 561 -13.82 0.73 32.55
C ASN A 561 -15.25 1.21 32.31
N VAL A 562 -16.13 0.30 31.90
CA VAL A 562 -17.52 0.60 31.56
C VAL A 562 -18.33 1.02 32.80
N LYS A 563 -18.08 0.39 33.97
CA LYS A 563 -18.89 0.58 35.19
C LYS A 563 -18.76 1.99 35.77
N THR A 564 -17.59 2.62 35.68
CA THR A 564 -17.38 4.02 36.08
C THR A 564 -17.94 5.01 35.07
N THR A 565 -17.94 4.67 33.77
CA THR A 565 -18.50 5.54 32.72
C THR A 565 -20.02 5.52 32.56
N ALA A 566 -20.70 4.48 33.08
CA ALA A 566 -22.15 4.27 32.88
C ALA A 566 -23.05 4.75 34.04
N ARG A 567 -22.50 5.35 35.12
CA ARG A 567 -23.32 5.92 36.20
C ARG A 567 -24.01 7.22 35.75
N SER A 568 -25.10 7.08 35.01
CA SER A 568 -26.10 8.14 34.86
C SER A 568 -27.19 7.92 35.90
N ASP A 569 -27.21 8.74 36.95
CA ASP A 569 -28.38 8.86 37.82
C ASP A 569 -29.55 9.28 36.94
N SER A 570 -30.54 8.40 36.80
CA SER A 570 -31.78 8.68 36.09
C SER A 570 -32.54 9.70 36.93
N GLY A 571 -32.28 10.99 36.71
CA GLY A 571 -33.01 12.05 37.40
C GLY A 571 -34.48 11.98 37.02
N ASP A 572 -35.36 11.77 38.01
CA ASP A 572 -36.81 11.90 37.87
C ASP A 572 -37.14 13.30 37.32
N GLY A 573 -37.43 13.36 36.02
CA GLY A 573 -37.79 14.59 35.34
C GLY A 573 -39.19 15.05 35.77
N ALA A 574 -39.27 16.20 36.44
CA ALA A 574 -40.52 16.85 36.77
C ALA A 574 -41.39 17.06 35.52
N TYR A 575 -42.68 16.71 35.63
CA TYR A 575 -43.67 16.73 34.57
C TYR A 575 -43.88 18.15 34.00
N SER A 576 -43.13 18.50 32.94
CA SER A 576 -43.54 19.58 32.04
C SER A 576 -44.56 19.00 31.06
N GLY A 577 -45.74 19.60 30.91
CA GLY A 577 -46.84 19.11 30.07
C GLY A 577 -46.59 19.02 28.56
N ALA A 578 -45.35 19.19 28.10
CA ALA A 578 -44.96 19.00 26.70
C ALA A 578 -44.67 17.51 26.41
N GLN A 579 -45.44 16.91 25.51
CA GLN A 579 -45.25 15.53 25.10
C GLN A 579 -44.06 15.41 24.12
N VAL A 580 -42.91 14.98 24.62
CA VAL A 580 -41.74 14.70 23.77
C VAL A 580 -41.53 13.18 23.65
N ALA A 581 -41.29 12.70 22.43
CA ALA A 581 -40.99 11.29 22.16
C ALA A 581 -39.68 10.84 22.86
N PRO A 582 -39.53 9.53 23.18
CA PRO A 582 -38.28 8.99 23.68
C PRO A 582 -37.14 9.27 22.70
N HIS A 583 -36.08 9.91 23.20
CA HIS A 583 -34.90 10.23 22.40
C HIS A 583 -33.63 10.10 23.23
N ILE A 584 -32.51 9.85 22.56
CA ILE A 584 -31.20 9.76 23.22
C ILE A 584 -30.57 11.13 23.22
N ARG A 585 -30.33 11.68 24.41
CA ARG A 585 -29.45 12.84 24.55
C ARG A 585 -28.02 12.38 24.29
N ARG A 586 -27.33 13.05 23.36
CA ARG A 586 -25.91 12.79 23.07
C ARG A 586 -25.09 12.95 24.34
N GLY A 587 -24.12 12.07 24.51
CA GLY A 587 -23.20 12.25 25.61
C GLY A 587 -22.20 13.38 25.28
N HIS A 588 -21.67 14.03 26.32
CA HIS A 588 -20.62 15.03 26.21
C HIS A 588 -19.54 14.80 27.28
N TRP A 589 -18.45 15.58 27.19
CA TRP A 589 -17.40 15.64 28.21
C TRP A 589 -17.61 16.86 29.11
N ARG A 590 -17.48 16.68 30.42
CA ARG A 590 -17.65 17.77 31.40
C ARG A 590 -16.41 17.92 32.26
N ARG A 591 -16.02 19.17 32.54
CA ARG A 591 -15.03 19.49 33.59
C ARG A 591 -15.67 19.26 34.97
N GLN A 592 -15.10 18.37 35.76
CA GLN A 592 -15.50 18.14 37.15
C GLN A 592 -14.32 18.47 38.07
N ARG A 593 -14.56 19.33 39.07
CA ARG A 593 -13.57 19.61 40.10
C ARG A 593 -13.47 18.44 41.09
N TYR A 594 -12.26 18.08 41.50
CA TYR A 594 -11.95 16.98 42.42
C TYR A 594 -10.72 17.31 43.29
N GLY A 595 -10.32 16.40 44.18
CA GLY A 595 -9.19 16.56 45.08
C GLY A 595 -9.47 17.46 46.31
N PRO A 596 -8.47 17.67 47.18
CA PRO A 596 -8.60 18.50 48.38
C PRO A 596 -9.10 19.90 48.01
N SER A 597 -10.18 20.34 48.65
CA SER A 597 -10.84 21.63 48.39
C SER A 597 -11.26 21.87 46.93
N ARG A 598 -11.46 20.80 46.12
CA ARG A 598 -11.86 20.90 44.70
C ARG A 598 -10.88 21.73 43.85
N SER A 599 -9.58 21.68 44.21
CA SER A 599 -8.51 22.43 43.54
C SER A 599 -8.11 21.84 42.18
N LEU A 600 -8.35 20.55 41.97
CA LEU A 600 -8.01 19.86 40.72
C LEU A 600 -9.23 19.77 39.81
N VAL A 601 -9.01 19.70 38.50
CA VAL A 601 -10.08 19.54 37.50
C VAL A 601 -9.78 18.31 36.66
N ARG A 602 -10.75 17.41 36.52
CA ARG A 602 -10.69 16.26 35.60
C ARG A 602 -11.82 16.33 34.59
N ARG A 603 -11.63 15.67 33.45
CA ARG A 603 -12.71 15.41 32.49
C ARG A 603 -13.45 14.15 32.90
N VAL A 604 -14.78 14.21 32.87
CA VAL A 604 -15.64 13.05 33.08
C VAL A 604 -16.61 12.97 31.92
N ARG A 605 -16.78 11.74 31.41
CA ARG A 605 -17.75 11.45 30.36
C ARG A 605 -19.15 11.41 30.98
N ILE A 606 -20.07 12.20 30.44
CA ILE A 606 -21.50 12.07 30.75
C ILE A 606 -22.13 11.19 29.67
N ALA A 607 -22.31 9.90 29.97
CA ALA A 607 -22.86 8.92 29.03
C ALA A 607 -24.19 9.42 28.39
N PRO A 608 -24.50 9.02 27.15
CA PRO A 608 -25.78 9.34 26.56
C PRO A 608 -26.92 8.81 27.42
N VAL A 609 -27.97 9.59 27.58
CA VAL A 609 -29.13 9.25 28.43
C VAL A 609 -30.37 9.12 27.55
N LEU A 610 -31.11 8.03 27.73
CA LEU A 610 -32.44 7.88 27.13
C LEU A 610 -33.42 8.77 27.89
N VAL A 611 -33.86 9.85 27.25
CA VAL A 611 -34.87 10.75 27.78
C VAL A 611 -36.25 10.15 27.46
N ASN A 612 -37.16 10.16 28.43
CA ASN A 612 -38.50 9.59 28.33
C ASN A 612 -38.51 8.07 28.06
N ALA A 613 -37.55 7.32 28.62
CA ALA A 613 -37.40 5.87 28.49
C ALA A 613 -38.66 5.06 28.83
N SER A 614 -39.51 5.57 29.72
CA SER A 614 -40.79 4.96 30.11
C SER A 614 -41.81 4.83 28.96
N ARG A 615 -41.50 5.37 27.77
CA ARG A 615 -42.40 5.42 26.61
C ARG A 615 -41.97 4.54 25.43
N GLY A 616 -40.89 3.75 25.53
CA GLY A 616 -40.50 2.78 24.50
C GLY A 616 -39.02 2.39 24.54
N ASP A 617 -38.68 1.32 23.83
CA ASP A 617 -37.30 0.82 23.67
C ASP A 617 -36.67 1.37 22.38
N ILE A 618 -35.35 1.60 22.40
CA ILE A 618 -34.56 1.96 21.23
C ILE A 618 -33.61 0.79 20.96
N GLY A 619 -33.95 -0.03 19.97
CA GLY A 619 -33.22 -1.25 19.64
C GLY A 619 -31.72 -1.07 19.37
N HIS A 620 -30.99 -2.18 19.32
CA HIS A 620 -29.53 -2.23 19.12
C HIS A 620 -29.08 -1.45 17.88
N ARG A 621 -28.16 -0.50 18.05
CA ARG A 621 -27.68 0.38 16.97
C ARG A 621 -26.32 -0.07 16.45
N VAL A 622 -26.27 -0.40 15.16
CA VAL A 622 -25.01 -0.49 14.42
C VAL A 622 -24.67 0.90 13.91
N TYR A 623 -23.49 1.43 14.28
CA TYR A 623 -23.11 2.76 13.81
C TYR A 623 -22.57 2.75 12.40
N ARG A 624 -23.19 3.57 11.57
CA ARG A 624 -22.73 3.88 10.22
C ARG A 624 -22.18 5.29 10.25
N LEU A 625 -20.97 5.47 9.72
CA LEU A 625 -20.45 6.82 9.52
C LEU A 625 -21.44 7.59 8.64
N PRO A 626 -21.74 8.86 8.97
CA PRO A 626 -22.68 9.66 8.19
C PRO A 626 -22.26 9.70 6.71
N PRO A 627 -23.21 9.72 5.76
CA PRO A 627 -22.85 10.00 4.37
C PRO A 627 -22.15 11.35 4.30
N VAL A 628 -21.12 11.45 3.44
CA VAL A 628 -20.42 12.71 3.21
C VAL A 628 -21.43 13.72 2.64
N ALA A 629 -21.68 14.82 3.35
CA ALA A 629 -22.58 15.84 2.85
C ALA A 629 -21.95 16.53 1.63
N ASP A 630 -22.70 16.67 0.53
CA ASP A 630 -22.28 17.26 -0.76
C ASP A 630 -21.58 18.63 -0.67
N GLY A 631 -21.66 19.31 0.48
CA GLY A 631 -21.07 20.63 0.73
C GLY A 631 -19.58 20.64 1.10
N HIS A 632 -18.97 19.54 1.53
CA HIS A 632 -17.55 19.52 1.94
C HIS A 632 -16.58 19.35 0.76
N ALA A 633 -17.01 18.72 -0.34
CA ALA A 633 -16.21 18.55 -1.55
C ALA A 633 -15.74 19.90 -2.17
N ARG A 634 -16.53 20.97 -2.03
CA ARG A 634 -16.20 22.30 -2.60
C ARG A 634 -15.14 23.10 -1.84
N ARG A 635 -14.80 22.75 -0.59
CA ARG A 635 -13.80 23.50 0.20
C ARG A 635 -12.36 23.06 -0.05
N ALA A 636 -12.14 21.81 -0.50
CA ALA A 636 -10.80 21.31 -0.79
C ALA A 636 -10.24 21.83 -2.14
N ASP A 637 -11.11 22.04 -3.14
CA ASP A 637 -10.68 22.51 -4.47
C ASP A 637 -10.35 24.01 -4.55
N ASN A 638 -10.85 24.85 -3.63
CA ASN A 638 -10.61 26.29 -3.65
C ASN A 638 -9.24 26.74 -3.11
N ARG A 639 -8.27 25.83 -2.92
CA ARG A 639 -6.90 26.15 -2.44
C ARG A 639 -5.77 25.96 -3.46
N LYS A 640 -6.06 25.86 -4.76
CA LYS A 640 -5.03 25.91 -5.82
C LYS A 640 -5.10 27.21 -6.63
N SER A 641 -4.43 28.26 -6.15
CA SER A 641 -3.48 29.09 -6.93
C SER A 641 -3.06 30.35 -6.14
N THR A 642 -2.23 30.17 -5.11
CA THR A 642 -1.38 31.30 -4.68
C THR A 642 -0.17 31.30 -5.59
N THR A 643 -0.31 31.98 -6.73
CA THR A 643 0.82 32.33 -7.61
C THR A 643 1.81 33.15 -6.79
N ILE A 644 3.01 32.62 -6.58
CA ILE A 644 4.14 33.38 -6.06
C ILE A 644 4.45 34.44 -7.11
N PRO A 645 4.42 35.75 -6.81
CA PRO A 645 4.84 36.76 -7.77
C PRO A 645 6.33 36.59 -8.03
N ALA A 646 6.71 36.51 -9.30
CA ALA A 646 8.10 36.62 -9.71
C ALA A 646 8.63 37.99 -9.24
N CYS A 647 9.73 37.98 -8.51
CA CYS A 647 10.51 39.19 -8.31
C CYS A 647 11.21 39.52 -9.63
N ASP A 648 10.93 40.72 -10.15
CA ASP A 648 11.83 41.45 -11.05
C ASP A 648 13.01 42.03 -10.26
#